data_AF-M5EAK0-F1
#
_entry.id   AF-M5EAK0-F1
#
_cell.length_a   1.000
_cell.length_b   1.000
_cell.length_c   1.000
_cell.angle_alpha   90.00
_cell.angle_beta   90.00
_cell.angle_gamma   90.00
#
_symmetry.space_group_name_H-M   'P 1'
#
loop_
_entity.id
_entity.type
_entity.pdbx_description
1 polymer ?
#
loop_
_entity_poly.entity_id
_entity_poly.type
_entity_poly.pdbx_seq_one_letter_code
_entity_poly.pdbx_strand_id
1 'polypeptide(L)'
;MASTLALFWWLSAADRDARLQGSDALVEALVDQSTEGVLNAPPGEPEPLSDVVTEEDARISEQRLDELTTADVNYSVRRLIRGLASPRENARIGFAVVLSELLSHLPSVCAHDILVLLLKHTVARGNLSGQELRDLQFSRLFGVFALVRSGLLYAPTSSLATFQRAFHVLSKVAYYKSWISESCGWIVMQMLLPLARDNVSRPPWANEALDWVAGCLAATHSLSPETLALALTLARIAPELNIGSRMSPPLKHPCILAMPNLALLATVLREGATMHLQPDMPQPKPGTWSAKLPFVWDMILETYFEHGAPADAAPFADFFRVVVDETLFSTQASPERKSWGFQVLHRALQRAPAETLPFLFTPNLIRTWVNQLSVTDRLLHSMAQKTVTYVGEAVKRSPTAGMALVTQLMGEHGRPDFDRVTHTKTIESILSSLDEAGIQKYLAYLRNVAYETADVDDKKHVASQRQWACDQMLGLVRSNVVAKSDQWIRDVLVFFAGHGCFALVKSPPAPWSNVLQVPAVPFDDSVQELCRLRLQACLTELKGSKTGDHDWPLVVLDLLKAMAKEKRCFVSTATSLAQERIERALETLKQLDKAQSKEKDDTKKAHMQAFKTMVAAVIIITYEDTDDAPDLVEGLVDASRLLFFEKRKTEIGGMEMFVDVLIGLLEISSAFLRAMVSQAFAAFIGSMTKESIDHLIDQLGMNEEIEEVADEEGPEDQEISEQGLDRDANDSEEELDEDEDEDEDEEEDEVDEDDVDPVLRSRVEEAFRATGAAADDDEDDDDNFDDEQMAQLDDKLAEIFRQHTSSKRKRAEIIQRDTALFHNKILDLIEMYAKEQSGNALRMRLVAPLFALSRGSGDVSQQVAHRASQILRARLCKAKELPRGNLDVAGMVDELKATHEYARSTQDVQMAELSGAVSQLYTKVLIRHGHLSEPVSVYETTLHDFLERKSSPVRPSFLIDAIRRLPELGWGLRESLLDGCRVSKSAHAFRQIQAFTMLQAVLQQQQHEETRQATPKACLAFIKSICAVVVETVHVAASDDVSASSLNAQRLKEVLRFALQAVRITVRVAGNEAKAVYMAWPLDDLEGMATALQSSTRFKSSTSLHGLIKEMLAVLRRVGELKEKTKKRTAQEDKPRASDSTSKTSATKRAKRAP
;
A
#
# COMPACT_ATOMS: atom_id res chain seq x y z
N MET A 1 1.57 -40.06 53.43
CA MET A 1 1.17 -40.89 52.26
C MET A 1 -0.06 -40.44 51.47
N ALA A 2 -1.29 -40.37 52.02
CA ALA A 2 -2.50 -40.18 51.19
C ALA A 2 -2.60 -38.81 50.48
N SER A 3 -2.04 -37.73 51.04
CA SER A 3 -2.00 -36.39 50.43
C SER A 3 -0.96 -36.30 49.30
N THR A 4 0.23 -36.84 49.51
CA THR A 4 1.36 -36.77 48.54
C THR A 4 1.11 -37.58 47.27
N LEU A 5 0.38 -38.70 47.36
CA LEU A 5 0.00 -39.53 46.21
C LEU A 5 -0.91 -38.80 45.21
N ALA A 6 -1.76 -37.89 45.68
CA ALA A 6 -2.63 -37.09 44.83
C ALA A 6 -1.84 -36.13 43.94
N LEU A 7 -0.69 -35.66 44.42
CA LEU A 7 0.14 -34.68 43.72
C LEU A 7 0.83 -35.25 42.46
N PHE A 8 1.07 -36.57 42.42
CA PHE A 8 1.63 -37.24 41.25
C PHE A 8 0.77 -37.14 39.98
N TRP A 9 -0.55 -36.95 40.12
CA TRP A 9 -1.45 -36.81 38.97
C TRP A 9 -1.13 -35.57 38.15
N TRP A 10 -0.78 -34.47 38.81
CA TRP A 10 -0.48 -33.19 38.19
C TRP A 10 0.80 -33.23 37.33
N LEU A 11 1.73 -34.15 37.61
CA LEU A 11 2.95 -34.31 36.81
C LEU A 11 2.67 -34.73 35.37
N SER A 12 1.50 -35.30 35.11
CA SER A 12 1.05 -35.73 33.79
C SER A 12 0.12 -34.73 33.09
N ALA A 13 -0.10 -33.55 33.68
CA ALA A 13 -0.97 -32.52 33.12
C ALA A 13 -0.45 -32.04 31.75
N ALA A 14 -1.40 -31.76 30.85
CA ALA A 14 -1.11 -31.22 29.53
C ALA A 14 -0.75 -29.73 29.59
N ASP A 15 -1.36 -28.99 30.51
CA ASP A 15 -1.03 -27.60 30.78
C ASP A 15 0.31 -27.47 31.50
N ARG A 16 1.16 -26.55 31.02
CA ARG A 16 2.53 -26.37 31.54
C ARG A 16 2.50 -25.83 32.97
N ASP A 17 1.65 -24.87 33.26
CA ASP A 17 1.66 -24.16 34.54
C ASP A 17 1.08 -25.04 35.65
N ALA A 18 -0.01 -25.76 35.37
CA ALA A 18 -0.57 -26.76 36.28
C ALA A 18 0.45 -27.87 36.60
N ARG A 19 1.26 -28.27 35.62
CA ARG A 19 2.32 -29.27 35.82
C ARG A 19 3.47 -28.73 36.68
N LEU A 20 3.88 -27.48 36.49
CA LEU A 20 4.90 -26.84 37.33
C LEU A 20 4.40 -26.68 38.77
N GLN A 21 3.21 -26.13 38.98
CA GLN A 21 2.61 -26.00 40.32
C GLN A 21 2.47 -27.34 41.06
N GLY A 22 2.06 -28.38 40.34
CA GLY A 22 1.99 -29.74 40.90
C GLY A 22 3.36 -30.35 41.19
N SER A 23 4.38 -29.98 40.42
CA SER A 23 5.78 -30.37 40.66
C SER A 23 6.30 -29.71 41.92
N ASP A 24 6.12 -28.40 42.06
CA ASP A 24 6.55 -27.62 43.22
C ASP A 24 5.88 -28.11 44.51
N ALA A 25 4.55 -28.26 44.51
CA ALA A 25 3.81 -28.75 45.66
C ALA A 25 4.23 -30.17 46.10
N LEU A 26 4.60 -31.03 45.15
CA LEU A 26 5.10 -32.37 45.45
C LEU A 26 6.52 -32.32 46.05
N VAL A 27 7.40 -31.49 45.50
CA VAL A 27 8.77 -31.32 46.02
C VAL A 27 8.71 -30.74 47.43
N GLU A 28 7.99 -29.64 47.65
CA GLU A 28 7.83 -29.00 48.97
C GLU A 28 7.34 -30.01 50.01
N ALA A 29 6.27 -30.75 49.70
CA ALA A 29 5.71 -31.74 50.61
C ALA A 29 6.67 -32.88 50.95
N LEU A 30 7.62 -33.21 50.06
CA LEU A 30 8.61 -34.28 50.27
C LEU A 30 9.87 -33.77 50.97
N VAL A 31 10.29 -32.53 50.70
CA VAL A 31 11.43 -31.88 51.37
C VAL A 31 11.10 -31.53 52.81
N ASP A 32 9.88 -31.07 53.11
CA ASP A 32 9.43 -30.86 54.50
C ASP A 32 9.46 -32.15 55.34
N GLN A 33 9.45 -33.31 54.68
CA GLN A 33 9.49 -34.63 55.31
C GLN A 33 10.91 -35.23 55.36
N SER A 34 11.92 -34.59 54.79
CA SER A 34 13.32 -35.02 54.92
C SER A 34 13.93 -34.39 56.18
N THR A 35 14.24 -35.22 57.18
CA THR A 35 14.84 -34.75 58.45
C THR A 35 16.33 -34.40 58.27
N GLU A 36 16.71 -33.18 58.66
CA GLU A 36 18.11 -32.76 58.89
C GLU A 36 18.77 -33.68 59.94
N GLY A 37 19.66 -34.59 59.53
CA GLY A 37 20.50 -35.32 60.51
C GLY A 37 20.95 -36.74 60.17
N VAL A 38 21.05 -37.17 58.91
CA VAL A 38 21.52 -38.52 58.56
C VAL A 38 22.95 -38.49 58.00
N LEU A 39 23.79 -39.41 58.51
CA LEU A 39 25.18 -39.65 58.10
C LEU A 39 25.30 -39.72 56.56
N ASN A 40 26.31 -39.05 56.00
CA ASN A 40 26.61 -39.12 54.57
C ASN A 40 26.85 -40.58 54.15
N ALA A 41 26.13 -41.04 53.12
CA ALA A 41 26.40 -42.33 52.52
C ALA A 41 27.88 -42.39 52.05
N PRO A 42 28.62 -43.48 52.34
CA PRO A 42 29.92 -43.67 51.71
C PRO A 42 29.73 -43.77 50.19
N PRO A 43 30.66 -43.21 49.38
CA PRO A 43 30.58 -43.33 47.94
C PRO A 43 30.55 -44.81 47.56
N GLY A 44 29.53 -45.22 46.80
CA GLY A 44 29.46 -46.59 46.29
C GLY A 44 30.64 -46.87 45.34
N GLU A 45 31.16 -48.10 45.40
CA GLU A 45 32.17 -48.62 44.47
C GLU A 45 31.46 -49.43 43.36
N PRO A 46 31.09 -48.82 42.22
CA PRO A 46 30.50 -49.56 41.09
C PRO A 46 31.52 -50.46 40.39
N GLU A 47 31.04 -51.55 39.79
CA GLU A 47 31.77 -52.19 38.69
C GLU A 47 31.93 -51.18 37.53
N PRO A 48 33.16 -50.96 37.02
CA PRO A 48 33.39 -49.97 35.98
C PRO A 48 32.73 -50.37 34.66
N LEU A 49 31.99 -49.42 34.06
CA LEU A 49 31.48 -49.45 32.67
C LEU A 49 30.45 -50.55 32.31
N SER A 50 29.67 -51.03 33.28
CA SER A 50 28.55 -51.95 33.05
C SER A 50 27.16 -51.28 33.15
N ASP A 51 26.29 -51.53 32.17
CA ASP A 51 24.87 -51.15 32.21
C ASP A 51 24.01 -52.24 32.87
N VAL A 52 24.60 -53.41 33.13
CA VAL A 52 23.92 -54.52 33.79
C VAL A 52 24.02 -54.28 35.28
N VAL A 53 22.87 -54.26 35.93
CA VAL A 53 22.76 -54.22 37.39
C VAL A 53 22.42 -55.63 37.85
N THR A 54 23.22 -56.18 38.76
CA THR A 54 22.89 -57.47 39.39
C THR A 54 21.73 -57.28 40.37
N GLU A 55 20.93 -58.32 40.61
CA GLU A 55 19.85 -58.24 41.61
C GLU A 55 20.39 -57.97 43.03
N GLU A 56 21.64 -58.35 43.31
CA GLU A 56 22.31 -58.05 44.58
C GLU A 56 22.64 -56.55 44.70
N ASP A 57 23.23 -55.94 43.67
CA ASP A 57 23.53 -54.50 43.66
C ASP A 57 22.25 -53.67 43.79
N ALA A 58 21.21 -54.06 43.06
CA ALA A 58 19.89 -53.43 43.15
C ALA A 58 19.32 -53.50 44.57
N ARG A 59 19.45 -54.65 45.25
CA ARG A 59 18.98 -54.83 46.62
C ARG A 59 19.77 -53.95 47.60
N ILE A 60 21.09 -53.87 47.45
CA ILE A 60 21.95 -53.04 48.29
C ILE A 60 21.59 -51.56 48.14
N SER A 61 21.43 -51.06 46.92
CA SER A 61 21.03 -49.66 46.68
C SER A 61 19.61 -49.36 47.17
N GLU A 62 18.68 -50.31 47.06
CA GLU A 62 17.33 -50.17 47.63
C GLU A 62 17.37 -50.09 49.16
N GLN A 63 18.15 -50.95 49.81
CA GLN A 63 18.30 -50.97 51.26
C GLN A 63 18.94 -49.66 51.77
N ARG A 64 20.02 -49.18 51.13
CA ARG A 64 20.64 -47.90 51.51
C ARG A 64 19.68 -46.74 51.34
N LEU A 65 18.92 -46.69 50.26
CA LEU A 65 17.91 -45.64 50.05
C LEU A 65 16.83 -45.70 51.14
N ASP A 66 16.39 -46.90 51.56
CA ASP A 66 15.41 -47.08 52.63
C ASP A 66 15.96 -46.70 54.01
N GLU A 67 17.25 -46.89 54.27
CA GLU A 67 17.91 -46.49 55.52
C GLU A 67 18.17 -44.98 55.61
N LEU A 68 18.40 -44.31 54.47
CA LEU A 68 18.82 -42.91 54.41
C LEU A 68 17.67 -41.92 54.18
N THR A 69 16.47 -42.39 53.83
CA THR A 69 15.31 -41.53 53.52
C THR A 69 14.04 -42.03 54.19
N THR A 70 13.05 -41.15 54.38
CA THR A 70 11.74 -41.55 54.92
C THR A 70 10.98 -42.42 53.93
N ALA A 71 10.01 -43.21 54.43
CA ALA A 71 9.19 -44.09 53.61
C ALA A 71 8.50 -43.37 52.43
N ASP A 72 8.03 -42.14 52.65
CA ASP A 72 7.33 -41.34 51.63
C ASP A 72 8.31 -40.82 50.57
N VAL A 73 9.53 -40.44 50.96
CA VAL A 73 10.60 -40.00 50.04
C VAL A 73 11.13 -41.17 49.21
N ASN A 74 11.44 -42.33 49.84
CA ASN A 74 11.94 -43.50 49.11
C ASN A 74 10.93 -44.02 48.09
N TYR A 75 9.64 -44.00 48.43
CA TYR A 75 8.56 -44.43 47.55
C TYR A 75 8.44 -43.45 46.37
N SER A 76 8.53 -42.16 46.66
CA SER A 76 8.45 -41.10 45.65
C SER A 76 9.61 -41.17 44.67
N VAL A 77 10.86 -41.33 45.14
CA VAL A 77 12.04 -41.51 44.28
C VAL A 77 11.88 -42.71 43.35
N ARG A 78 11.51 -43.90 43.88
CA ARG A 78 11.27 -45.10 43.07
C ARG A 78 10.13 -44.90 42.06
N ARG A 79 9.06 -44.21 42.45
CA ARG A 79 7.92 -43.91 41.57
C ARG A 79 8.30 -42.92 40.47
N LEU A 80 9.08 -41.89 40.80
CA LEU A 80 9.58 -40.91 39.85
C LEU A 80 10.47 -41.58 38.80
N ILE A 81 11.43 -42.41 39.23
CA ILE A 81 12.32 -43.18 38.34
C ILE A 81 11.51 -44.08 37.39
N ARG A 82 10.51 -44.82 37.89
CA ARG A 82 9.63 -45.65 37.05
C ARG A 82 8.79 -44.81 36.09
N GLY A 83 8.35 -43.63 36.51
CA GLY A 83 7.55 -42.69 35.72
C GLY A 83 8.28 -42.10 34.51
N LEU A 84 9.62 -42.13 34.50
CA LEU A 84 10.43 -41.65 33.37
C LEU A 84 10.24 -42.48 32.09
N ALA A 85 9.84 -43.76 32.22
CA ALA A 85 9.50 -44.63 31.10
C ALA A 85 8.03 -44.50 30.64
N SER A 86 7.33 -43.43 31.03
CA SER A 86 5.95 -43.20 30.61
C SER A 86 5.84 -42.97 29.10
N PRO A 87 4.83 -43.54 28.41
CA PRO A 87 4.59 -43.27 26.99
C PRO A 87 4.06 -41.85 26.74
N ARG A 88 3.62 -41.14 27.79
CA ARG A 88 3.11 -39.76 27.69
C ARG A 88 4.26 -38.77 27.85
N GLU A 89 4.54 -37.99 26.81
CA GLU A 89 5.62 -37.00 26.80
C GLU A 89 5.56 -36.02 27.97
N ASN A 90 4.39 -35.41 28.19
CA ASN A 90 4.13 -34.48 29.30
C ASN A 90 4.44 -35.08 30.67
N ALA A 91 4.12 -36.36 30.87
CA ALA A 91 4.41 -37.06 32.10
C ALA A 91 5.92 -37.24 32.27
N ARG A 92 6.65 -37.70 31.24
CA ARG A 92 8.11 -37.89 31.31
C ARG A 92 8.84 -36.62 31.74
N ILE A 93 8.45 -35.48 31.17
CA ILE A 93 9.04 -34.17 31.51
C ILE A 93 8.72 -33.83 32.97
N GLY A 94 7.46 -33.96 33.41
CA GLY A 94 7.09 -33.69 34.81
C GLY A 94 7.81 -34.58 35.82
N PHE A 95 7.91 -35.88 35.54
CA PHE A 95 8.66 -36.84 36.35
C PHE A 95 10.16 -36.49 36.44
N ALA A 96 10.77 -36.09 35.32
CA ALA A 96 12.19 -35.71 35.27
C ALA A 96 12.48 -34.40 36.05
N VAL A 97 11.59 -33.40 35.94
CA VAL A 97 11.72 -32.12 36.65
C VAL A 97 11.65 -32.34 38.16
N VAL A 98 10.61 -33.04 38.65
CA VAL A 98 10.48 -33.34 40.09
C VAL A 98 11.63 -34.18 40.60
N LEU A 99 12.07 -35.19 39.84
CA LEU A 99 13.22 -36.00 40.24
C LEU A 99 14.50 -35.15 40.35
N SER A 100 14.73 -34.24 39.40
CA SER A 100 15.91 -33.36 39.42
C SER A 100 15.90 -32.45 40.65
N GLU A 101 14.78 -31.79 40.91
CA GLU A 101 14.63 -30.85 42.03
C GLU A 101 14.66 -31.57 43.39
N LEU A 102 13.93 -32.67 43.52
CA LEU A 102 13.92 -33.45 44.76
C LEU A 102 15.34 -33.94 45.11
N LEU A 103 16.11 -34.44 44.13
CA LEU A 103 17.47 -34.91 44.38
C LEU A 103 18.42 -33.77 44.79
N SER A 104 18.23 -32.53 44.34
CA SER A 104 19.06 -31.40 44.80
C SER A 104 18.86 -31.06 46.29
N HIS A 105 17.74 -31.47 46.90
CA HIS A 105 17.45 -31.28 48.33
C HIS A 105 17.75 -32.52 49.19
N LEU A 106 18.33 -33.57 48.62
CA LEU A 106 18.62 -34.84 49.32
C LEU A 106 20.13 -35.13 49.37
N PRO A 107 20.91 -34.39 50.19
CA PRO A 107 22.37 -34.54 50.25
C PRO A 107 22.84 -35.90 50.78
N SER A 108 21.97 -36.62 51.52
CA SER A 108 22.26 -37.95 52.08
C SER A 108 22.21 -39.08 51.05
N VAL A 109 21.55 -38.87 49.91
CA VAL A 109 21.44 -39.86 48.83
C VAL A 109 22.71 -39.81 47.97
N CYS A 110 23.16 -40.95 47.44
CA CYS A 110 24.28 -40.98 46.50
C CYS A 110 23.83 -41.18 45.04
N ALA A 111 24.55 -40.56 44.10
CA ALA A 111 24.25 -40.69 42.66
C ALA A 111 24.32 -42.14 42.16
N HIS A 112 25.19 -42.96 42.78
CA HIS A 112 25.34 -44.37 42.44
C HIS A 112 24.03 -45.14 42.63
N ASP A 113 23.38 -45.00 43.79
CA ASP A 113 22.16 -45.74 44.10
C ASP A 113 21.00 -45.36 43.16
N ILE A 114 20.86 -44.07 42.85
CA ILE A 114 19.86 -43.60 41.88
C ILE A 114 20.14 -44.14 40.48
N LEU A 115 21.41 -44.17 40.06
CA LEU A 115 21.80 -44.72 38.75
C LEU A 115 21.54 -46.23 38.68
N VAL A 116 21.80 -46.98 39.76
CA VAL A 116 21.49 -48.41 39.87
C VAL A 116 19.98 -48.66 39.76
N LEU A 117 19.17 -47.89 40.48
CA LEU A 117 17.70 -47.97 40.42
C LEU A 117 17.15 -47.64 39.03
N LEU A 118 17.72 -46.63 38.36
CA LEU A 118 17.39 -46.26 36.98
C LEU A 118 17.67 -47.42 36.01
N LEU A 119 18.86 -48.03 36.11
CA LEU A 119 19.24 -49.14 35.24
C LEU A 119 18.40 -50.39 35.52
N LYS A 120 18.12 -50.72 36.78
CA LYS A 120 17.21 -51.80 37.19
C LYS A 120 15.84 -51.66 36.53
N HIS A 121 15.27 -50.46 36.55
CA HIS A 121 13.94 -50.19 36.01
C HIS A 121 13.91 -49.96 34.49
N THR A 122 15.07 -49.97 33.81
CA THR A 122 15.16 -49.79 32.36
C THR A 122 15.76 -51.00 31.63
N VAL A 123 15.68 -52.20 32.22
CA VAL A 123 16.06 -53.46 31.56
C VAL A 123 14.95 -53.93 30.61
N ALA A 124 15.29 -54.20 29.35
CA ALA A 124 14.36 -54.81 28.42
C ALA A 124 14.07 -56.26 28.81
N ARG A 125 12.86 -56.57 29.28
CA ARG A 125 12.41 -57.93 29.63
C ARG A 125 11.40 -58.44 28.60
N GLY A 126 11.68 -59.57 27.94
CA GLY A 126 10.79 -60.20 26.97
C GLY A 126 10.76 -59.54 25.58
N ASN A 127 9.75 -59.88 24.76
CA ASN A 127 9.52 -59.25 23.44
C ASN A 127 8.77 -57.92 23.61
N LEU A 128 9.52 -56.84 23.85
CA LEU A 128 8.98 -55.48 23.94
C LEU A 128 8.69 -54.89 22.56
N SER A 129 7.65 -54.06 22.49
CA SER A 129 7.33 -53.26 21.31
C SER A 129 8.39 -52.17 21.06
N GLY A 130 8.47 -51.66 19.83
CA GLY A 130 9.38 -50.57 19.49
C GLY A 130 9.12 -49.27 20.28
N GLN A 131 7.87 -49.04 20.71
CA GLN A 131 7.48 -47.90 21.53
C GLN A 131 7.94 -48.06 22.98
N GLU A 132 7.79 -49.25 23.58
CA GLU A 132 8.29 -49.52 24.92
C GLU A 132 9.81 -49.40 24.98
N LEU A 133 10.53 -49.95 23.99
CA LEU A 133 11.98 -49.78 23.88
C LEU A 133 12.37 -48.31 23.80
N ARG A 134 11.64 -47.50 23.02
CA ARG A 134 11.85 -46.05 22.92
C ARG A 134 11.66 -45.37 24.28
N ASP A 135 10.59 -45.71 25.01
CA ASP A 135 10.28 -45.11 26.30
C ASP A 135 11.33 -45.47 27.38
N LEU A 136 11.89 -46.68 27.34
CA LEU A 136 13.03 -47.06 28.18
C LEU A 136 14.30 -46.24 27.89
N GLN A 137 14.58 -45.93 26.62
CA GLN A 137 15.72 -45.08 26.26
C GLN A 137 15.54 -43.63 26.75
N PHE A 138 14.33 -43.08 26.60
CA PHE A 138 14.00 -41.78 27.19
C PHE A 138 14.13 -41.79 28.71
N SER A 139 13.74 -42.89 29.36
CA SER A 139 13.90 -43.03 30.81
C SER A 139 15.36 -42.92 31.22
N ARG A 140 16.28 -43.60 30.51
CA ARG A 140 17.72 -43.52 30.77
C ARG A 140 18.26 -42.11 30.53
N LEU A 141 17.86 -41.47 29.42
CA LEU A 141 18.23 -40.09 29.09
C LEU A 141 17.83 -39.11 30.21
N PHE A 142 16.54 -39.09 30.57
CA PHE A 142 16.01 -38.18 31.58
C PHE A 142 16.50 -38.51 32.99
N GLY A 143 16.75 -39.78 33.30
CA GLY A 143 17.29 -40.19 34.59
C GLY A 143 18.72 -39.71 34.79
N VAL A 144 19.58 -39.85 33.78
CA VAL A 144 20.95 -39.27 33.84
C VAL A 144 20.89 -37.75 33.81
N PHE A 145 20.00 -37.15 33.02
CA PHE A 145 19.78 -35.70 33.05
C PHE A 145 19.41 -35.20 34.45
N ALA A 146 18.55 -35.92 35.18
CA ALA A 146 18.19 -35.55 36.55
C ALA A 146 19.39 -35.61 37.52
N LEU A 147 20.30 -36.58 37.36
CA LEU A 147 21.55 -36.64 38.13
C LEU A 147 22.50 -35.47 37.83
N VAL A 148 22.59 -35.08 36.55
CA VAL A 148 23.39 -33.92 36.13
C VAL A 148 22.78 -32.62 36.67
N ARG A 149 21.47 -32.44 36.50
CA ARG A 149 20.77 -31.19 36.83
C ARG A 149 20.66 -30.95 38.34
N SER A 150 20.48 -32.02 39.13
CA SER A 150 20.46 -31.95 40.60
C SER A 150 21.83 -31.66 41.23
N GLY A 151 22.92 -31.76 40.46
CA GLY A 151 24.29 -31.66 40.97
C GLY A 151 24.76 -32.90 41.73
N LEU A 152 23.90 -33.91 41.93
CA LEU A 152 24.20 -35.10 42.73
C LEU A 152 25.40 -35.89 42.19
N LEU A 153 25.62 -35.86 40.86
CA LEU A 153 26.74 -36.53 40.22
C LEU A 153 28.11 -35.98 40.63
N TYR A 154 28.16 -34.73 41.13
CA TYR A 154 29.38 -34.03 41.56
C TYR A 154 29.47 -33.90 43.08
N ALA A 155 28.43 -34.33 43.81
CA ALA A 155 28.39 -34.27 45.26
C ALA A 155 29.51 -35.12 45.89
N PRO A 156 29.93 -34.83 47.14
CA PRO A 156 30.95 -35.61 47.84
C PRO A 156 30.61 -37.10 48.01
N THR A 157 29.33 -37.46 47.91
CA THR A 157 28.82 -38.84 47.95
C THR A 157 28.95 -39.58 46.61
N SER A 158 29.46 -38.92 45.56
CA SER A 158 29.66 -39.47 44.22
C SER A 158 31.14 -39.78 43.94
N SER A 159 31.41 -40.54 42.87
CA SER A 159 32.75 -41.00 42.49
C SER A 159 32.98 -40.87 40.99
N LEU A 160 34.27 -40.84 40.58
CA LEU A 160 34.67 -40.87 39.17
C LEU A 160 34.02 -42.04 38.42
N ALA A 161 33.95 -43.23 39.03
CA ALA A 161 33.36 -44.40 38.40
C ALA A 161 31.84 -44.26 38.18
N THR A 162 31.13 -43.55 39.07
CA THR A 162 29.70 -43.24 38.89
C THR A 162 29.50 -42.24 37.74
N PHE A 163 30.36 -41.21 37.65
CA PHE A 163 30.41 -40.29 36.52
C PHE A 163 30.66 -41.02 35.20
N GLN A 164 31.70 -41.87 35.14
CA GLN A 164 32.03 -42.66 33.95
C GLN A 164 30.88 -43.58 33.52
N ARG A 165 30.20 -44.21 34.50
CA ARG A 165 29.03 -45.04 34.23
C ARG A 165 27.86 -44.23 33.65
N ALA A 166 27.55 -43.06 34.21
CA ALA A 166 26.51 -42.18 33.68
C ALA A 166 26.82 -41.69 32.26
N PHE A 167 28.08 -41.33 31.98
CA PHE A 167 28.57 -40.95 30.66
C PHE A 167 28.43 -42.11 29.66
N HIS A 168 28.79 -43.33 30.06
CA HIS A 168 28.67 -44.53 29.24
C HIS A 168 27.21 -44.86 28.90
N VAL A 169 26.30 -44.71 29.87
CA VAL A 169 24.86 -44.87 29.65
C VAL A 169 24.37 -43.88 28.57
N LEU A 170 24.72 -42.59 28.68
CA LEU A 170 24.36 -41.60 27.66
C LEU A 170 24.96 -41.93 26.29
N SER A 171 26.21 -42.38 26.25
CA SER A 171 26.91 -42.77 25.02
C SER A 171 26.18 -43.92 24.30
N LYS A 172 25.69 -44.91 25.04
CA LYS A 172 24.90 -46.02 24.47
C LYS A 172 23.49 -45.61 24.06
N VAL A 173 22.83 -44.75 24.83
CA VAL A 173 21.53 -44.20 24.46
C VAL A 173 21.66 -43.41 23.16
N ALA A 174 22.74 -42.62 23.01
CA ALA A 174 23.01 -41.88 21.79
C ALA A 174 23.19 -42.78 20.56
N TYR A 175 23.89 -43.90 20.73
CA TYR A 175 24.10 -44.91 19.69
C TYR A 175 22.80 -45.61 19.23
N TYR A 176 21.73 -45.61 20.05
CA TYR A 176 20.50 -46.33 19.74
C TYR A 176 19.85 -45.89 18.42
N LYS A 177 19.58 -44.59 18.27
CA LYS A 177 18.95 -43.99 17.09
C LYS A 177 19.30 -42.50 16.98
N SER A 178 19.37 -41.99 15.76
CA SER A 178 19.73 -40.60 15.48
C SER A 178 18.86 -39.55 16.17
N TRP A 179 17.55 -39.80 16.34
CA TRP A 179 16.62 -38.83 16.91
C TRP A 179 16.84 -38.55 18.41
N ILE A 180 17.52 -39.43 19.16
CA ILE A 180 17.84 -39.21 20.59
C ILE A 180 19.28 -38.74 20.80
N SER A 181 20.14 -38.97 19.80
CA SER A 181 21.57 -38.63 19.83
C SER A 181 21.85 -37.20 20.25
N GLU A 182 21.17 -36.24 19.61
CA GLU A 182 21.41 -34.82 19.85
C GLU A 182 21.13 -34.44 21.31
N SER A 183 20.04 -34.99 21.88
CA SER A 183 19.69 -34.76 23.29
C SER A 183 20.74 -35.38 24.24
N CYS A 184 21.25 -36.58 23.92
CA CYS A 184 22.35 -37.17 24.68
C CYS A 184 23.60 -36.30 24.62
N GLY A 185 24.01 -35.86 23.42
CA GLY A 185 25.17 -35.01 23.21
C GLY A 185 25.07 -33.72 24.01
N TRP A 186 23.90 -33.06 23.99
CA TRP A 186 23.67 -31.87 24.79
C TRP A 186 23.79 -32.13 26.29
N ILE A 187 23.21 -33.22 26.81
CA ILE A 187 23.34 -33.58 28.23
C ILE A 187 24.80 -33.89 28.59
N VAL A 188 25.56 -34.54 27.70
CA VAL A 188 26.99 -34.76 27.91
C VAL A 188 27.74 -33.43 28.03
N MET A 189 27.37 -32.40 27.26
CA MET A 189 27.98 -31.07 27.42
C MET A 189 27.66 -30.49 28.79
N GLN A 190 26.39 -30.52 29.19
CA GLN A 190 25.95 -30.06 30.52
C GLN A 190 26.63 -30.83 31.64
N MET A 191 26.91 -32.12 31.43
CA MET A 191 27.60 -32.99 32.37
C MET A 191 29.07 -32.58 32.61
N LEU A 192 29.69 -31.87 31.66
CA LEU A 192 31.09 -31.45 31.76
C LEU A 192 31.28 -30.04 32.32
N LEU A 193 30.30 -29.14 32.15
CA LEU A 193 30.42 -27.75 32.60
C LEU A 193 30.76 -27.61 34.10
N PRO A 194 30.20 -28.42 35.03
CA PRO A 194 30.57 -28.38 36.45
C PRO A 194 32.01 -28.82 36.75
N LEU A 195 32.71 -29.47 35.81
CA LEU A 195 34.11 -29.88 35.96
C LEU A 195 35.11 -28.77 35.60
N ALA A 196 34.63 -27.64 35.06
CA ALA A 196 35.46 -26.49 34.69
C ALA A 196 36.26 -25.97 35.88
N ARG A 197 37.46 -25.44 35.62
CA ARG A 197 38.42 -25.01 36.65
C ARG A 197 37.86 -23.97 37.62
N ASP A 198 37.00 -23.09 37.12
CA ASP A 198 36.46 -21.97 37.89
C ASP A 198 35.14 -22.29 38.62
N ASN A 199 34.68 -23.55 38.59
CA ASN A 199 33.42 -23.94 39.22
C ASN A 199 33.59 -24.19 40.74
N VAL A 200 32.72 -23.59 41.56
CA VAL A 200 32.74 -23.74 43.03
C VAL A 200 32.46 -25.17 43.49
N SER A 201 31.65 -25.92 42.73
CA SER A 201 31.23 -27.29 43.05
C SER A 201 32.11 -28.37 42.39
N ARG A 202 33.32 -28.00 41.94
CA ARG A 202 34.22 -28.88 41.20
C ARG A 202 34.68 -30.07 42.06
N PRO A 203 34.45 -31.32 41.63
CA PRO A 203 34.89 -32.50 42.39
C PRO A 203 36.41 -32.73 42.27
N PRO A 204 37.05 -33.40 43.25
CA PRO A 204 38.50 -33.62 43.24
C PRO A 204 38.99 -34.49 42.07
N TRP A 205 38.14 -35.39 41.57
CA TRP A 205 38.41 -36.27 40.42
C TRP A 205 38.16 -35.60 39.06
N ALA A 206 37.83 -34.30 39.01
CA ALA A 206 37.45 -33.61 37.77
C ALA A 206 38.50 -33.70 36.65
N ASN A 207 39.79 -33.58 36.97
CA ASN A 207 40.86 -33.68 35.97
C ASN A 207 40.95 -35.09 35.36
N GLU A 208 40.81 -36.12 36.19
CA GLU A 208 40.82 -37.52 35.75
C GLU A 208 39.59 -37.83 34.87
N ALA A 209 38.42 -37.29 35.21
CA ALA A 209 37.24 -37.38 34.37
C ALA A 209 37.44 -36.71 33.00
N LEU A 210 37.98 -35.49 32.98
CA LEU A 210 38.22 -34.74 31.73
C LEU A 210 39.23 -35.44 30.83
N ASP A 211 40.32 -35.97 31.40
CA ASP A 211 41.32 -36.75 30.65
C ASP A 211 40.74 -38.07 30.11
N TRP A 212 39.92 -38.76 30.90
CA TRP A 212 39.22 -39.96 30.47
C TRP A 212 38.23 -39.69 29.33
N VAL A 213 37.43 -38.62 29.42
CA VAL A 213 36.50 -38.22 28.35
C VAL A 213 37.26 -37.81 27.09
N ALA A 214 38.39 -37.10 27.23
CA ALA A 214 39.27 -36.80 26.10
C ALA A 214 39.84 -38.06 25.46
N GLY A 215 40.19 -39.08 26.24
CA GLY A 215 40.58 -40.40 25.75
C GLY A 215 39.46 -41.12 24.99
N CYS A 216 38.22 -41.04 25.47
CA CYS A 216 37.05 -41.59 24.77
C CYS A 216 36.84 -40.91 23.41
N LEU A 217 36.96 -39.59 23.35
CA LEU A 217 36.88 -38.83 22.11
C LEU A 217 38.05 -39.15 21.16
N ALA A 218 39.27 -39.26 21.69
CA ALA A 218 40.47 -39.61 20.92
C ALA A 218 40.38 -40.99 20.25
N ALA A 219 39.66 -41.93 20.87
CA ALA A 219 39.42 -43.26 20.32
C ALA A 219 38.41 -43.28 19.15
N THR A 220 37.71 -42.17 18.88
CA THR A 220 36.73 -42.10 17.78
C THR A 220 37.39 -41.79 16.44
N HIS A 221 36.99 -42.52 15.40
CA HIS A 221 37.53 -42.37 14.03
C HIS A 221 36.75 -41.41 13.13
N SER A 222 35.57 -40.94 13.56
CA SER A 222 34.75 -39.99 12.81
C SER A 222 34.13 -38.94 13.73
N LEU A 223 34.06 -37.70 13.23
CA LEU A 223 33.40 -36.60 13.91
C LEU A 223 31.93 -36.53 13.51
N SER A 224 31.08 -36.40 14.52
CA SER A 224 29.67 -35.97 14.47
C SER A 224 29.54 -34.54 15.02
N PRO A 225 28.42 -33.85 14.75
CA PRO A 225 28.09 -32.56 15.38
C PRO A 225 28.22 -32.59 16.92
N GLU A 226 27.78 -33.65 17.57
CA GLU A 226 27.82 -33.78 19.03
C GLU A 226 29.24 -34.04 19.56
N THR A 227 30.04 -34.87 18.88
CA THR A 227 31.45 -35.06 19.26
C THR A 227 32.29 -33.82 18.96
N LEU A 228 31.90 -33.00 17.98
CA LEU A 228 32.51 -31.69 17.74
C LEU A 228 32.15 -30.72 18.88
N ALA A 229 30.88 -30.69 19.31
CA ALA A 229 30.46 -29.93 20.49
C ALA A 229 31.23 -30.37 21.75
N LEU A 230 31.46 -31.68 21.91
CA LEU A 230 32.30 -32.24 22.98
C LEU A 230 33.73 -31.71 22.92
N ALA A 231 34.35 -31.75 21.73
CA ALA A 231 35.70 -31.26 21.52
C ALA A 231 35.81 -29.75 21.84
N LEU A 232 34.85 -28.95 21.37
CA LEU A 232 34.79 -27.50 21.65
C LEU A 232 34.61 -27.21 23.15
N THR A 233 33.76 -27.99 23.83
CA THR A 233 33.53 -27.84 25.28
C THR A 233 34.79 -28.17 26.06
N LEU A 234 35.46 -29.28 25.76
CA LEU A 234 36.73 -29.66 26.39
C LEU A 234 37.83 -28.64 26.11
N ALA A 235 37.96 -28.16 24.88
CA ALA A 235 38.92 -27.12 24.52
C ALA A 235 38.69 -25.81 25.31
N ARG A 236 37.43 -25.50 25.66
CA ARG A 236 37.08 -24.33 26.46
C ARG A 236 37.36 -24.51 27.96
N ILE A 237 36.94 -25.63 28.56
CA ILE A 237 37.02 -25.82 30.02
C ILE A 237 38.33 -26.45 30.50
N ALA A 238 39.07 -27.09 29.59
CA ALA A 238 40.33 -27.79 29.85
C ALA A 238 41.31 -27.64 28.66
N PRO A 239 41.75 -26.40 28.35
CA PRO A 239 42.62 -26.11 27.20
C PRO A 239 43.96 -26.87 27.22
N GLU A 240 44.45 -27.26 28.40
CA GLU A 240 45.66 -28.06 28.59
C GLU A 240 45.63 -29.44 27.94
N LEU A 241 44.44 -29.98 27.69
CA LEU A 241 44.30 -31.31 27.09
C LEU A 241 44.70 -31.30 25.61
N ASN A 242 44.69 -30.13 24.95
CA ASN A 242 45.02 -29.99 23.53
C ASN A 242 44.30 -31.02 22.66
N ILE A 243 42.96 -30.99 22.72
CA ILE A 243 42.09 -32.01 22.13
C ILE A 243 42.36 -32.21 20.64
N GLY A 244 42.58 -31.14 19.87
CA GLY A 244 42.81 -31.25 18.42
C GLY A 244 44.00 -32.14 18.05
N SER A 245 45.05 -32.14 18.86
CA SER A 245 46.21 -33.04 18.66
C SER A 245 45.99 -34.46 19.17
N ARG A 246 45.04 -34.67 20.09
CA ARG A 246 44.72 -36.01 20.65
C ARG A 246 43.74 -36.82 19.82
N MET A 247 43.03 -36.19 18.88
CA MET A 247 42.09 -36.88 18.01
C MET A 247 42.76 -37.94 17.12
N SER A 248 42.01 -38.94 16.67
CA SER A 248 42.52 -40.02 15.79
C SER A 248 41.68 -40.15 14.50
N PRO A 249 42.15 -39.66 13.34
CA PRO A 249 43.43 -38.99 13.13
C PRO A 249 43.50 -37.60 13.78
N PRO A 250 44.70 -37.09 14.09
CA PRO A 250 44.87 -35.73 14.61
C PRO A 250 44.32 -34.69 13.63
N LEU A 251 43.74 -33.62 14.17
CA LEU A 251 43.38 -32.47 13.35
C LEU A 251 44.64 -31.86 12.71
N LYS A 252 44.48 -31.25 11.53
CA LYS A 252 45.60 -30.62 10.82
C LYS A 252 46.20 -29.46 11.61
N HIS A 253 45.45 -28.90 12.54
CA HIS A 253 45.89 -27.89 13.49
C HIS A 253 45.29 -28.15 14.89
N PRO A 254 46.03 -27.87 15.99
CA PRO A 254 45.54 -28.03 17.37
C PRO A 254 44.24 -27.28 17.69
N CYS A 255 44.12 -26.03 17.23
CA CYS A 255 42.88 -25.27 17.35
C CYS A 255 41.81 -25.84 16.39
N ILE A 256 40.66 -26.24 16.93
CA ILE A 256 39.57 -26.89 16.19
C ILE A 256 39.05 -26.00 15.06
N LEU A 257 38.88 -24.70 15.32
CA LEU A 257 38.32 -23.71 14.38
C LEU A 257 39.38 -23.06 13.46
N ALA A 258 40.59 -23.61 13.39
CA ALA A 258 41.65 -23.08 12.54
C ALA A 258 41.38 -23.34 11.03
N MET A 259 41.94 -22.47 10.18
CA MET A 259 41.77 -22.52 8.71
C MET A 259 42.01 -23.93 8.10
N PRO A 260 43.08 -24.68 8.47
CA PRO A 260 43.33 -26.01 7.89
C PRO A 260 42.24 -27.05 8.21
N ASN A 261 41.46 -26.84 9.27
CA ASN A 261 40.43 -27.78 9.73
C ASN A 261 39.05 -27.49 9.13
N LEU A 262 38.82 -26.32 8.50
CA LEU A 262 37.49 -25.91 8.04
C LEU A 262 36.83 -26.89 7.07
N ALA A 263 37.57 -27.48 6.13
CA ALA A 263 37.03 -28.47 5.19
C ALA A 263 36.50 -29.75 5.89
N LEU A 264 37.16 -30.16 6.98
CA LEU A 264 36.68 -31.26 7.82
C LEU A 264 35.39 -30.84 8.54
N LEU A 265 35.37 -29.65 9.16
CA LEU A 265 34.18 -29.13 9.84
C LEU A 265 32.99 -28.98 8.89
N ALA A 266 33.22 -28.52 7.66
CA ALA A 266 32.22 -28.46 6.58
C ALA A 266 31.59 -29.84 6.34
N THR A 267 32.39 -30.91 6.34
CA THR A 267 31.89 -32.27 6.13
C THR A 267 31.06 -32.75 7.33
N VAL A 268 31.53 -32.47 8.55
CA VAL A 268 30.87 -32.85 9.81
C VAL A 268 29.53 -32.14 10.00
N LEU A 269 29.49 -30.83 9.74
CA LEU A 269 28.31 -29.99 9.99
C LEU A 269 27.27 -30.04 8.87
N ARG A 270 27.62 -30.64 7.72
CA ARG A 270 26.71 -30.89 6.60
C ARG A 270 25.73 -32.04 6.88
N GLU A 271 26.02 -32.91 7.85
CA GLU A 271 25.27 -34.15 8.09
C GLU A 271 24.84 -34.28 9.55
N GLY A 272 23.62 -34.77 9.79
CA GLY A 272 23.11 -35.10 11.13
C GLY A 272 23.57 -36.48 11.59
N ALA A 273 24.90 -36.69 11.69
CA ALA A 273 25.47 -37.96 12.13
C ALA A 273 25.13 -38.24 13.60
N THR A 274 24.99 -39.52 13.97
CA THR A 274 24.73 -39.94 15.35
C THR A 274 26.02 -39.95 16.16
N MET A 275 25.99 -39.45 17.39
CA MET A 275 27.11 -39.48 18.33
C MET A 275 27.57 -40.91 18.57
N HIS A 276 28.87 -41.16 18.40
CA HIS A 276 29.46 -42.48 18.55
C HIS A 276 30.83 -42.37 19.24
N LEU A 277 30.86 -42.81 20.51
CA LEU A 277 32.04 -42.75 21.40
C LEU A 277 32.57 -44.15 21.77
N GLN A 278 32.08 -45.20 21.10
CA GLN A 278 32.37 -46.60 21.42
C GLN A 278 33.10 -47.30 20.26
N PRO A 279 34.44 -47.39 20.30
CA PRO A 279 35.24 -47.87 19.17
C PRO A 279 35.02 -49.36 18.83
N ASP A 280 34.45 -50.12 19.76
CA ASP A 280 34.11 -51.54 19.63
C ASP A 280 32.79 -51.80 18.87
N MET A 281 31.98 -50.77 18.67
CA MET A 281 30.68 -50.86 17.99
C MET A 281 30.77 -50.32 16.55
N PRO A 282 30.06 -50.91 15.57
CA PRO A 282 30.09 -50.43 14.19
C PRO A 282 29.47 -49.03 14.08
N GLN A 283 29.96 -48.21 13.14
CA GLN A 283 29.42 -46.86 12.94
C GLN A 283 27.91 -46.88 12.66
N PRO A 284 27.12 -46.02 13.33
CA PRO A 284 25.68 -45.93 13.12
C PRO A 284 25.38 -45.38 11.72
N LYS A 285 24.30 -45.85 11.10
CA LYS A 285 23.83 -45.30 9.82
C LYS A 285 23.44 -43.82 10.00
N PRO A 286 23.71 -42.94 9.02
CA PRO A 286 23.32 -41.54 9.09
C PRO A 286 21.81 -41.41 9.32
N GLY A 287 21.43 -40.46 10.17
CA GLY A 287 20.06 -40.24 10.60
C GLY A 287 19.16 -39.67 9.50
N THR A 288 17.84 -39.83 9.68
CA THR A 288 16.85 -39.08 8.89
C THR A 288 17.02 -37.58 9.12
N TRP A 289 16.89 -36.78 8.07
CA TRP A 289 17.01 -35.33 8.14
C TRP A 289 16.08 -34.70 9.22
N SER A 290 16.55 -33.62 9.85
CA SER A 290 15.82 -32.85 10.86
C SER A 290 15.67 -31.39 10.42
N ALA A 291 14.46 -30.84 10.57
CA ALA A 291 14.19 -29.42 10.30
C ALA A 291 14.91 -28.48 11.27
N LYS A 292 15.25 -28.96 12.47
CA LYS A 292 15.96 -28.19 13.49
C LYS A 292 17.47 -28.22 13.21
N LEU A 293 18.10 -27.05 13.27
CA LEU A 293 19.54 -26.91 13.21
C LEU A 293 20.20 -27.56 14.44
N PRO A 294 21.26 -28.37 14.28
CA PRO A 294 21.98 -28.97 15.42
C PRO A 294 22.53 -27.92 16.39
N PHE A 295 22.42 -28.17 17.70
CA PHE A 295 22.83 -27.21 18.75
C PHE A 295 24.32 -26.78 18.70
N VAL A 296 25.20 -27.58 18.08
CA VAL A 296 26.64 -27.23 17.95
C VAL A 296 26.84 -25.92 17.20
N TRP A 297 25.92 -25.53 16.30
CA TRP A 297 25.99 -24.27 15.60
C TRP A 297 25.87 -23.07 16.54
N ASP A 298 24.95 -23.13 17.51
CA ASP A 298 24.81 -22.09 18.53
C ASP A 298 26.12 -21.97 19.34
N MET A 299 26.73 -23.10 19.72
CA MET A 299 28.02 -23.10 20.43
C MET A 299 29.17 -22.50 19.62
N ILE A 300 29.24 -22.78 18.31
CA ILE A 300 30.26 -22.20 17.43
C ILE A 300 30.07 -20.68 17.34
N LEU A 301 28.84 -20.22 17.13
CA LEU A 301 28.53 -18.79 17.07
C LEU A 301 28.82 -18.08 18.40
N GLU A 302 28.48 -18.69 19.53
CA GLU A 302 28.84 -18.20 20.88
C GLU A 302 30.36 -18.14 21.06
N THR A 303 31.12 -19.08 20.50
CA THR A 303 32.58 -19.07 20.55
C THR A 303 33.15 -17.89 19.75
N TYR A 304 32.58 -17.60 18.58
CA TYR A 304 33.02 -16.49 17.74
C TYR A 304 32.63 -15.10 18.27
N PHE A 305 31.40 -14.94 18.77
CA PHE A 305 30.83 -13.63 19.06
C PHE A 305 30.69 -13.28 20.55
N GLU A 306 30.62 -14.27 21.45
CA GLU A 306 30.36 -14.01 22.88
C GLU A 306 31.59 -14.28 23.75
N HIS A 307 32.26 -15.42 23.56
CA HIS A 307 33.40 -15.83 24.38
C HIS A 307 34.76 -15.32 23.86
N GLY A 308 34.79 -14.81 22.62
CA GLY A 308 36.02 -14.46 21.90
C GLY A 308 36.67 -15.68 21.26
N ALA A 309 36.86 -15.63 19.95
CA ALA A 309 37.48 -16.74 19.21
C ALA A 309 38.93 -16.98 19.71
N PRO A 310 39.38 -18.26 19.79
CA PRO A 310 40.78 -18.57 20.08
C PRO A 310 41.73 -17.86 19.11
N ALA A 311 42.94 -17.50 19.58
CA ALA A 311 43.89 -16.71 18.79
C ALA A 311 44.24 -17.32 17.41
N ASP A 312 44.28 -18.65 17.32
CA ASP A 312 44.58 -19.39 16.07
C ASP A 312 43.32 -19.80 15.27
N ALA A 313 42.13 -19.32 15.66
CA ALA A 313 40.90 -19.59 14.92
C ALA A 313 40.88 -18.83 13.59
N ALA A 314 40.28 -19.44 12.57
CA ALA A 314 40.05 -18.74 11.30
C ALA A 314 39.10 -17.55 11.52
N PRO A 315 39.28 -16.42 10.80
CA PRO A 315 38.30 -15.34 10.78
C PRO A 315 36.90 -15.87 10.48
N PHE A 316 35.87 -15.30 11.10
CA PHE A 316 34.50 -15.80 10.91
C PHE A 316 34.06 -15.72 9.44
N ALA A 317 34.53 -14.73 8.68
CA ALA A 317 34.27 -14.63 7.25
C ALA A 317 34.72 -15.89 6.47
N ASP A 318 35.92 -16.41 6.78
CA ASP A 318 36.43 -17.63 6.16
C ASP A 318 35.68 -18.88 6.63
N PHE A 319 35.35 -18.94 7.92
CA PHE A 319 34.51 -20.01 8.46
C PHE A 319 33.15 -20.03 7.74
N PHE A 320 32.47 -18.89 7.63
CA PHE A 320 31.17 -18.77 6.99
C PHE A 320 31.25 -19.15 5.51
N ARG A 321 32.26 -18.65 4.78
CA ARG A 321 32.46 -19.02 3.37
C ARG A 321 32.64 -20.53 3.18
N VAL A 322 33.54 -21.17 3.90
CA VAL A 322 33.87 -22.60 3.68
C VAL A 322 32.78 -23.53 4.24
N VAL A 323 32.29 -23.25 5.45
CA VAL A 323 31.44 -24.17 6.24
C VAL A 323 29.94 -23.89 6.04
N VAL A 324 29.56 -22.71 5.55
CA VAL A 324 28.17 -22.35 5.28
C VAL A 324 27.93 -22.13 3.78
N ASP A 325 28.64 -21.21 3.13
CA ASP A 325 28.37 -20.84 1.74
C ASP A 325 28.69 -21.97 0.75
N GLU A 326 29.94 -22.44 0.74
CA GLU A 326 30.44 -23.46 -0.18
C GLU A 326 29.87 -24.86 0.08
N THR A 327 29.16 -25.05 1.20
CA THR A 327 28.63 -26.34 1.62
C THR A 327 27.10 -26.35 1.71
N LEU A 328 26.49 -25.51 2.54
CA LEU A 328 25.04 -25.46 2.76
C LEU A 328 24.30 -24.71 1.64
N PHE A 329 24.94 -23.73 0.99
CA PHE A 329 24.38 -22.99 -0.14
C PHE A 329 24.95 -23.39 -1.51
N SER A 330 25.81 -24.42 -1.56
CA SER A 330 26.35 -24.94 -2.82
C SER A 330 25.25 -25.22 -3.85
N THR A 331 25.60 -25.14 -5.14
CA THR A 331 24.66 -25.43 -6.24
C THR A 331 23.97 -26.80 -6.10
N GLN A 332 24.72 -27.79 -5.62
CA GLN A 332 24.28 -29.17 -5.40
C GLN A 332 23.65 -29.40 -4.01
N ALA A 333 23.54 -28.38 -3.15
CA ALA A 333 22.91 -28.51 -1.85
C ALA A 333 21.38 -28.69 -2.00
N SER A 334 20.84 -29.66 -1.26
CA SER A 334 19.40 -29.90 -1.20
C SER A 334 18.66 -28.75 -0.50
N PRO A 335 17.34 -28.59 -0.71
CA PRO A 335 16.56 -27.55 -0.04
C PRO A 335 16.66 -27.60 1.49
N GLU A 336 16.76 -28.80 2.04
CA GLU A 336 16.96 -29.05 3.47
C GLU A 336 18.26 -28.41 4.01
N ARG A 337 19.35 -28.54 3.26
CA ARG A 337 20.66 -27.97 3.61
C ARG A 337 20.66 -26.46 3.48
N LYS A 338 20.03 -25.93 2.41
CA LYS A 338 19.84 -24.48 2.23
C LYS A 338 18.99 -23.89 3.35
N SER A 339 17.98 -24.61 3.84
CA SER A 339 17.20 -24.23 5.03
C SER A 339 18.07 -24.12 6.28
N TRP A 340 18.98 -25.08 6.53
CA TRP A 340 19.97 -24.96 7.61
C TRP A 340 20.91 -23.76 7.39
N GLY A 341 21.36 -23.53 6.15
CA GLY A 341 22.17 -22.36 5.81
C GLY A 341 21.49 -21.05 6.20
N PHE A 342 20.20 -20.90 5.88
CA PHE A 342 19.42 -19.72 6.29
C PHE A 342 19.28 -19.64 7.82
N GLN A 343 19.04 -20.75 8.50
CA GLN A 343 18.95 -20.78 9.96
C GLN A 343 20.26 -20.39 10.65
N VAL A 344 21.42 -20.74 10.07
CA VAL A 344 22.74 -20.30 10.53
C VAL A 344 22.90 -18.80 10.27
N LEU A 345 22.56 -18.33 9.07
CA LEU A 345 22.60 -16.91 8.72
C LEU A 345 21.74 -16.06 9.67
N HIS A 346 20.49 -16.47 9.96
CA HIS A 346 19.60 -15.74 10.87
C HIS A 346 20.21 -15.59 12.26
N ARG A 347 20.77 -16.67 12.80
CA ARG A 347 21.47 -16.66 14.10
C ARG A 347 22.74 -15.80 14.07
N ALA A 348 23.47 -15.80 12.95
CA ALA A 348 24.67 -14.98 12.76
C ALA A 348 24.30 -13.49 12.65
N LEU A 349 23.27 -13.12 11.87
CA LEU A 349 22.76 -11.75 11.76
C LEU A 349 22.36 -11.19 13.13
N GLN A 350 21.79 -12.02 14.01
CA GLN A 350 21.44 -11.64 15.37
C GLN A 350 22.63 -11.41 16.32
N ARG A 351 23.85 -11.83 15.97
CA ARG A 351 25.02 -11.74 16.89
C ARG A 351 26.21 -11.02 16.30
N ALA A 352 26.34 -10.98 14.98
CA ALA A 352 27.51 -10.45 14.29
C ALA A 352 27.68 -8.94 14.48
N PRO A 353 28.92 -8.47 14.69
CA PRO A 353 29.25 -7.05 14.75
C PRO A 353 29.24 -6.42 13.35
N ALA A 354 29.19 -5.08 13.30
CA ALA A 354 29.12 -4.29 12.07
C ALA A 354 30.19 -4.66 11.03
N GLU A 355 31.41 -4.96 11.48
CA GLU A 355 32.54 -5.32 10.62
C GLU A 355 32.38 -6.68 9.94
N THR A 356 31.62 -7.61 10.56
CA THR A 356 31.43 -8.97 10.03
C THR A 356 30.20 -9.09 9.13
N LEU A 357 29.19 -8.24 9.33
CA LEU A 357 27.92 -8.31 8.61
C LEU A 357 28.05 -8.37 7.07
N PRO A 358 28.89 -7.53 6.41
CA PRO A 358 29.01 -7.58 4.96
C PRO A 358 29.55 -8.92 4.45
N PHE A 359 30.43 -9.57 5.20
CA PHE A 359 31.04 -10.85 4.83
C PHE A 359 30.09 -12.04 4.94
N LEU A 360 28.89 -11.86 5.51
CA LEU A 360 27.86 -12.89 5.53
C LEU A 360 27.18 -13.04 4.15
N PHE A 361 27.26 -12.02 3.29
CA PHE A 361 26.58 -11.98 2.00
C PHE A 361 27.50 -12.51 0.90
N THR A 362 27.70 -13.82 0.94
CA THR A 362 28.59 -14.56 0.04
C THR A 362 27.90 -14.95 -1.29
N PRO A 363 28.65 -15.33 -2.33
CA PRO A 363 28.10 -15.51 -3.68
C PRO A 363 26.98 -16.57 -3.78
N ASN A 364 27.16 -17.74 -3.14
CA ASN A 364 26.15 -18.80 -3.24
C ASN A 364 24.90 -18.49 -2.41
N LEU A 365 25.08 -17.83 -1.26
CA LEU A 365 23.99 -17.31 -0.45
C LEU A 365 23.18 -16.28 -1.22
N ILE A 366 23.79 -15.22 -1.76
CA ILE A 366 23.05 -14.15 -2.48
C ILE A 366 22.29 -14.75 -3.66
N ARG A 367 22.96 -15.59 -4.47
CA ARG A 367 22.32 -16.29 -5.58
C ARG A 367 21.13 -17.14 -5.11
N THR A 368 21.27 -17.87 -4.00
CA THR A 368 20.16 -18.66 -3.45
C THR A 368 19.05 -17.76 -2.93
N TRP A 369 19.39 -16.66 -2.27
CA TRP A 369 18.45 -15.74 -1.65
C TRP A 369 17.60 -15.01 -2.68
N VAL A 370 18.23 -14.38 -3.69
CA VAL A 370 17.55 -13.72 -4.81
C VAL A 370 16.62 -14.70 -5.52
N ASN A 371 17.12 -15.91 -5.81
CA ASN A 371 16.30 -16.95 -6.41
C ASN A 371 15.09 -17.28 -5.53
N GLN A 372 15.24 -17.50 -4.23
CA GLN A 372 14.10 -17.89 -3.39
C GLN A 372 13.11 -16.73 -3.16
N LEU A 373 13.52 -15.48 -3.30
CA LEU A 373 12.63 -14.32 -3.20
C LEU A 373 11.85 -14.04 -4.49
N SER A 374 12.44 -14.26 -5.66
CA SER A 374 11.84 -13.82 -6.94
C SER A 374 10.51 -14.48 -7.31
N VAL A 375 10.17 -15.63 -6.71
CA VAL A 375 8.88 -16.32 -6.92
C VAL A 375 8.35 -16.86 -5.59
N THR A 376 7.09 -16.56 -5.27
CA THR A 376 6.46 -16.86 -3.98
C THR A 376 6.21 -18.37 -3.74
N ASP A 377 6.03 -19.16 -4.80
CA ASP A 377 5.77 -20.61 -4.73
C ASP A 377 7.03 -21.46 -4.44
N ARG A 378 8.21 -20.84 -4.32
CA ARG A 378 9.44 -21.59 -4.06
C ARG A 378 9.46 -22.11 -2.61
N LEU A 379 9.93 -23.35 -2.43
CA LEU A 379 9.92 -24.07 -1.14
C LEU A 379 10.55 -23.29 0.03
N LEU A 380 11.60 -22.50 -0.21
CA LEU A 380 12.29 -21.73 0.83
C LEU A 380 11.93 -20.24 0.81
N HIS A 381 10.89 -19.83 0.08
CA HIS A 381 10.47 -18.43 -0.02
C HIS A 381 10.21 -17.82 1.36
N SER A 382 9.46 -18.52 2.23
CA SER A 382 9.22 -18.04 3.61
C SER A 382 10.51 -17.85 4.41
N MET A 383 11.52 -18.70 4.20
CA MET A 383 12.81 -18.57 4.89
C MET A 383 13.63 -17.39 4.34
N ALA A 384 13.60 -17.21 3.02
CA ALA A 384 14.22 -16.09 2.32
C ALA A 384 13.58 -14.74 2.72
N GLN A 385 12.25 -14.70 2.87
CA GLN A 385 11.53 -13.52 3.33
C GLN A 385 11.86 -13.19 4.79
N LYS A 386 11.99 -14.20 5.66
CA LYS A 386 12.51 -13.99 7.03
C LYS A 386 13.91 -13.39 7.04
N THR A 387 14.78 -13.79 6.09
CA THR A 387 16.11 -13.17 5.95
C THR A 387 15.99 -11.67 5.73
N VAL A 388 15.06 -11.17 4.90
CA VAL A 388 14.83 -9.73 4.70
C VAL A 388 14.57 -9.01 6.02
N THR A 389 13.72 -9.58 6.88
CA THR A 389 13.42 -9.04 8.21
C THR A 389 14.68 -9.01 9.09
N TYR A 390 15.45 -10.10 9.15
CA TYR A 390 16.67 -10.16 9.96
C TYR A 390 17.78 -9.23 9.46
N VAL A 391 17.89 -9.01 8.14
CA VAL A 391 18.81 -8.01 7.59
C VAL A 391 18.40 -6.61 8.02
N GLY A 392 17.12 -6.26 7.92
CA GLY A 392 16.60 -4.98 8.39
C GLY A 392 16.85 -4.76 9.89
N GLU A 393 16.64 -5.78 10.73
CA GLU A 393 16.93 -5.73 12.17
C GLU A 393 18.43 -5.56 12.46
N ALA A 394 19.30 -6.28 11.72
CA ALA A 394 20.74 -6.17 11.88
C ALA A 394 21.26 -4.77 11.54
N VAL A 395 20.75 -4.16 10.46
CA VAL A 395 21.11 -2.78 10.09
C VAL A 395 20.59 -1.77 11.10
N LYS A 396 19.35 -1.93 11.61
CA LYS A 396 18.82 -1.07 12.68
C LYS A 396 19.69 -1.09 13.94
N ARG A 397 20.26 -2.25 14.29
CA ARG A 397 21.20 -2.38 15.40
C ARG A 397 22.55 -1.72 15.10
N SER A 398 22.99 -1.74 13.86
CA SER A 398 24.32 -1.24 13.46
C SER A 398 24.25 -0.49 12.12
N PRO A 399 23.76 0.77 12.11
CA PRO A 399 23.59 1.55 10.87
C PRO A 399 24.88 1.75 10.09
N THR A 400 26.03 1.75 10.77
CA THR A 400 27.36 1.88 10.15
C THR A 400 27.70 0.76 9.16
N ALA A 401 27.08 -0.41 9.29
CA ALA A 401 27.25 -1.53 8.36
C ALA A 401 26.36 -1.43 7.11
N GLY A 402 25.33 -0.57 7.13
CA GLY A 402 24.30 -0.52 6.09
C GLY A 402 24.87 -0.23 4.70
N MET A 403 25.82 0.70 4.57
CA MET A 403 26.46 0.98 3.27
C MET A 403 27.22 -0.23 2.74
N ALA A 404 28.07 -0.84 3.56
CA ALA A 404 28.84 -2.01 3.14
C ALA A 404 27.92 -3.17 2.74
N LEU A 405 26.77 -3.32 3.39
CA LEU A 405 25.74 -4.29 3.01
C LEU A 405 25.09 -3.96 1.67
N VAL A 406 24.70 -2.70 1.43
CA VAL A 406 24.17 -2.26 0.13
C VAL A 406 25.18 -2.56 -0.97
N THR A 407 26.46 -2.26 -0.77
CA THR A 407 27.51 -2.56 -1.75
C THR A 407 27.69 -4.06 -2.00
N GLN A 408 27.48 -4.93 -0.99
CA GLN A 408 27.52 -6.38 -1.21
C GLN A 408 26.28 -6.89 -1.96
N LEU A 409 25.09 -6.35 -1.67
CA LEU A 409 23.84 -6.76 -2.31
C LEU A 409 23.69 -6.25 -3.75
N MET A 410 24.33 -5.13 -4.08
CA MET A 410 24.29 -4.51 -5.40
C MET A 410 25.61 -4.65 -6.18
N GLY A 411 26.67 -5.14 -5.54
CA GLY A 411 27.99 -5.29 -6.13
C GLY A 411 28.15 -6.57 -6.97
N GLU A 412 29.39 -7.04 -7.09
CA GLU A 412 29.81 -8.12 -8.02
C GLU A 412 28.97 -9.40 -7.93
N HIS A 413 28.56 -9.79 -6.72
CA HIS A 413 27.80 -11.02 -6.49
C HIS A 413 26.29 -10.76 -6.29
N GLY A 414 25.92 -9.49 -6.30
CA GLY A 414 24.58 -8.96 -6.08
C GLY A 414 23.80 -8.76 -7.37
N ARG A 415 22.75 -7.94 -7.28
CA ARG A 415 22.07 -7.39 -8.45
C ARG A 415 21.82 -5.89 -8.27
N PRO A 416 22.11 -5.08 -9.30
CA PRO A 416 21.82 -3.64 -9.27
C PRO A 416 20.31 -3.33 -9.11
N ASP A 417 19.43 -4.25 -9.51
CA ASP A 417 17.97 -4.19 -9.42
C ASP A 417 17.39 -5.17 -8.38
N PHE A 418 18.13 -5.41 -7.29
CA PHE A 418 17.78 -6.38 -6.24
C PHE A 418 16.33 -6.28 -5.77
N ASP A 419 15.86 -5.09 -5.38
CA ASP A 419 14.52 -4.88 -4.84
C ASP A 419 13.43 -5.20 -5.88
N ARG A 420 13.65 -4.83 -7.14
CA ARG A 420 12.73 -5.13 -8.26
C ARG A 420 12.64 -6.63 -8.52
N VAL A 421 13.78 -7.31 -8.69
CA VAL A 421 13.83 -8.76 -9.00
C VAL A 421 13.31 -9.62 -7.86
N THR A 422 13.49 -9.16 -6.62
CA THR A 422 13.04 -9.90 -5.43
C THR A 422 11.62 -9.53 -5.00
N HIS A 423 11.01 -8.51 -5.60
CA HIS A 423 9.76 -7.90 -5.15
C HIS A 423 9.82 -7.54 -3.65
N THR A 424 10.96 -6.98 -3.20
CA THR A 424 11.18 -6.52 -1.83
C THR A 424 11.61 -5.05 -1.78
N LYS A 425 11.62 -4.47 -0.58
CA LYS A 425 12.13 -3.11 -0.31
C LYS A 425 13.36 -3.18 0.60
N THR A 426 14.23 -4.16 0.35
CA THR A 426 15.35 -4.48 1.24
C THR A 426 16.39 -3.37 1.20
N ILE A 427 16.80 -2.95 -0.01
CA ILE A 427 17.78 -1.87 -0.19
C ILE A 427 17.18 -0.54 0.28
N GLU A 428 15.94 -0.23 -0.12
CA GLU A 428 15.25 0.99 0.34
C GLU A 428 15.17 1.05 1.87
N SER A 429 14.82 -0.06 2.53
CA SER A 429 14.78 -0.14 3.98
C SER A 429 16.16 0.06 4.62
N ILE A 430 17.24 -0.46 4.03
CA ILE A 430 18.60 -0.25 4.53
C ILE A 430 18.98 1.23 4.39
N LEU A 431 18.76 1.83 3.21
CA LEU A 431 19.06 3.23 2.94
C LEU A 431 18.29 4.19 3.86
N SER A 432 17.04 3.89 4.19
CA SER A 432 16.24 4.70 5.12
C SER A 432 16.77 4.76 6.55
N SER A 433 17.61 3.79 6.93
CA SER A 433 18.20 3.71 8.28
C SER A 433 19.60 4.32 8.37
N LEU A 434 20.18 4.73 7.25
CA LEU A 434 21.48 5.40 7.20
C LEU A 434 21.36 6.85 7.66
N ASP A 435 22.44 7.34 8.28
CA ASP A 435 22.61 8.77 8.55
C ASP A 435 23.10 9.51 7.30
N GLU A 436 23.18 10.84 7.39
CA GLU A 436 23.66 11.69 6.29
C GLU A 436 25.07 11.28 5.81
N ALA A 437 25.95 10.87 6.73
CA ALA A 437 27.29 10.40 6.38
C ALA A 437 27.26 9.08 5.61
N GLY A 438 26.34 8.17 5.94
CA GLY A 438 26.09 6.92 5.22
C GLY A 438 25.58 7.16 3.81
N ILE A 439 24.62 8.07 3.63
CA ILE A 439 24.09 8.46 2.31
C ILE A 439 25.21 9.09 1.46
N GLN A 440 26.02 9.98 2.04
CA GLN A 440 27.15 10.60 1.34
C GLN A 440 28.19 9.57 0.86
N LYS A 441 28.49 8.54 1.65
CA LYS A 441 29.34 7.42 1.23
C LYS A 441 28.71 6.62 0.10
N TYR A 442 27.40 6.40 0.13
CA TYR A 442 26.69 5.72 -0.95
C TYR A 442 26.71 6.54 -2.25
N LEU A 443 26.47 7.85 -2.17
CA LEU A 443 26.60 8.74 -3.32
C LEU A 443 28.03 8.75 -3.88
N ALA A 444 29.06 8.72 -3.03
CA ALA A 444 30.45 8.60 -3.47
C ALA A 444 30.70 7.28 -4.23
N TYR A 445 30.14 6.17 -3.75
CA TYR A 445 30.19 4.89 -4.46
C TYR A 445 29.49 4.96 -5.84
N LEU A 446 28.28 5.51 -5.91
CA LEU A 446 27.56 5.67 -7.19
C LEU A 446 28.33 6.55 -8.18
N ARG A 447 28.96 7.64 -7.71
CA ARG A 447 29.83 8.49 -8.53
C ARG A 447 31.04 7.71 -9.04
N ASN A 448 31.68 6.90 -8.19
CA ASN A 448 32.79 6.05 -8.62
C ASN A 448 32.35 5.06 -9.68
N VAL A 449 31.17 4.44 -9.57
CA VAL A 449 30.62 3.56 -10.63
C VAL A 449 30.40 4.33 -11.95
N ALA A 450 29.96 5.58 -11.89
CA ALA A 450 29.81 6.40 -13.10
C ALA A 450 31.16 6.81 -13.74
N TYR A 451 32.25 6.85 -12.97
CA TYR A 451 33.59 7.26 -13.42
C TYR A 451 34.52 6.09 -13.77
N GLU A 452 34.48 5.00 -13.00
CA GLU A 452 35.29 3.79 -13.16
C GLU A 452 34.63 2.87 -14.18
N THR A 453 35.25 2.69 -15.34
CA THR A 453 34.76 1.82 -16.42
C THR A 453 35.72 0.64 -16.57
N ALA A 454 35.23 -0.57 -16.32
CA ALA A 454 36.06 -1.79 -16.27
C ALA A 454 36.52 -2.27 -17.66
N ASP A 455 35.80 -1.91 -18.72
CA ASP A 455 36.11 -2.26 -20.10
C ASP A 455 35.86 -1.05 -21.01
N VAL A 456 36.93 -0.39 -21.45
CA VAL A 456 36.86 0.89 -22.19
C VAL A 456 36.33 0.68 -23.62
N ASP A 457 36.37 -0.56 -24.11
CA ASP A 457 36.00 -0.91 -25.48
C ASP A 457 34.48 -1.18 -25.66
N ASP A 458 33.71 -1.41 -24.59
CA ASP A 458 32.26 -1.64 -24.63
C ASP A 458 31.45 -0.40 -24.21
N LYS A 459 31.20 0.49 -25.18
CA LYS A 459 30.41 1.72 -24.97
C LYS A 459 28.99 1.46 -24.42
N LYS A 460 28.35 0.35 -24.80
CA LYS A 460 26.99 0.01 -24.36
C LYS A 460 26.98 -0.37 -22.89
N HIS A 461 28.01 -1.11 -22.45
CA HIS A 461 28.19 -1.44 -21.04
C HIS A 461 28.43 -0.19 -20.20
N VAL A 462 29.29 0.73 -20.65
CA VAL A 462 29.57 2.00 -19.98
C VAL A 462 28.31 2.86 -19.84
N ALA A 463 27.52 3.00 -20.91
CA ALA A 463 26.26 3.75 -20.88
C ALA A 463 25.27 3.14 -19.86
N SER A 464 25.13 1.81 -19.86
CA SER A 464 24.22 1.10 -18.93
C SER A 464 24.64 1.29 -17.46
N GLN A 465 25.95 1.26 -17.17
CA GLN A 465 26.47 1.51 -15.82
C GLN A 465 26.20 2.94 -15.34
N ARG A 466 26.41 3.93 -16.21
CA ARG A 466 26.14 5.33 -15.92
C ARG A 466 24.65 5.57 -15.72
N GLN A 467 23.82 4.98 -16.57
CA GLN A 467 22.37 5.05 -16.45
C GLN A 467 21.91 4.54 -15.10
N TRP A 468 22.38 3.35 -14.73
CA TRP A 468 22.08 2.79 -13.43
C TRP A 468 22.51 3.70 -12.27
N ALA A 469 23.72 4.26 -12.30
CA ALA A 469 24.20 5.14 -11.24
C ALA A 469 23.32 6.40 -11.11
N CYS A 470 22.95 7.01 -12.25
CA CYS A 470 22.05 8.15 -12.32
C CYS A 470 20.65 7.80 -11.77
N ASP A 471 20.10 6.64 -12.13
CA ASP A 471 18.79 6.17 -11.65
C ASP A 471 18.79 5.94 -10.14
N GLN A 472 19.88 5.39 -9.57
CA GLN A 472 20.02 5.23 -8.13
C GLN A 472 20.09 6.58 -7.40
N MET A 473 20.77 7.58 -7.96
CA MET A 473 20.81 8.93 -7.39
C MET A 473 19.43 9.61 -7.43
N LEU A 474 18.69 9.47 -8.53
CA LEU A 474 17.30 9.95 -8.62
C LEU A 474 16.39 9.21 -7.63
N GLY A 475 16.55 7.89 -7.49
CA GLY A 475 15.81 7.06 -6.54
C GLY A 475 15.93 7.54 -5.09
N LEU A 476 17.11 8.04 -4.69
CA LEU A 476 17.30 8.65 -3.37
C LEU A 476 16.46 9.91 -3.19
N VAL A 477 16.36 10.76 -4.22
CA VAL A 477 15.57 12.01 -4.19
C VAL A 477 14.06 11.71 -4.20
N ARG A 478 13.64 10.69 -4.95
CA ARG A 478 12.25 10.19 -5.01
C ARG A 478 11.79 9.52 -3.71
N SER A 479 12.68 8.88 -2.97
CA SER A 479 12.29 8.17 -1.76
C SER A 479 11.71 9.13 -0.71
N ASN A 480 10.53 8.77 -0.21
CA ASN A 480 9.86 9.46 0.89
C ASN A 480 10.30 8.95 2.27
N VAL A 481 11.07 7.84 2.31
CA VAL A 481 11.51 7.20 3.55
C VAL A 481 12.93 7.64 3.93
N VAL A 482 13.77 7.96 2.94
CA VAL A 482 15.14 8.46 3.18
C VAL A 482 15.09 9.91 3.68
N ALA A 483 15.85 10.20 4.74
CA ALA A 483 15.92 11.54 5.30
C ALA A 483 16.60 12.52 4.33
N LYS A 484 15.83 13.52 3.86
CA LYS A 484 16.29 14.58 2.95
C LYS A 484 17.14 15.61 3.70
N SER A 485 18.38 15.82 3.26
CA SER A 485 19.23 16.93 3.70
C SER A 485 19.63 17.79 2.51
N ASP A 486 19.71 19.11 2.74
CA ASP A 486 20.08 20.07 1.71
C ASP A 486 21.45 19.75 1.10
N GLN A 487 22.39 19.21 1.88
CA GLN A 487 23.75 18.97 1.44
C GLN A 487 23.83 17.82 0.43
N TRP A 488 23.29 16.64 0.75
CA TRP A 488 23.39 15.50 -0.18
C TRP A 488 22.50 15.69 -1.42
N ILE A 489 21.34 16.35 -1.27
CA ILE A 489 20.49 16.73 -2.42
C ILE A 489 21.26 17.66 -3.34
N ARG A 490 21.91 18.69 -2.77
CA ARG A 490 22.75 19.60 -3.55
C ARG A 490 23.88 18.88 -4.27
N ASP A 491 24.51 17.88 -3.65
CA ASP A 491 25.57 17.10 -4.29
C ASP A 491 25.05 16.28 -5.48
N VAL A 492 23.84 15.70 -5.40
CA VAL A 492 23.16 15.06 -6.54
C VAL A 492 22.88 16.06 -7.66
N LEU A 493 22.33 17.24 -7.32
CA LEU A 493 22.04 18.29 -8.30
C LEU A 493 23.32 18.84 -8.95
N VAL A 494 24.42 18.98 -8.19
CA VAL A 494 25.73 19.39 -8.72
C VAL A 494 26.26 18.36 -9.71
N PHE A 495 26.10 17.06 -9.42
CA PHE A 495 26.50 15.99 -10.32
C PHE A 495 25.76 16.07 -11.66
N PHE A 496 24.42 16.11 -11.62
CA PHE A 496 23.62 16.15 -12.84
C PHE A 496 23.78 17.45 -13.63
N ALA A 497 23.79 18.61 -12.97
CA ALA A 497 23.99 19.90 -13.64
C ALA A 497 25.40 20.01 -14.23
N GLY A 498 26.42 19.52 -13.52
CA GLY A 498 27.82 19.60 -13.92
C GLY A 498 28.16 18.73 -15.14
N HIS A 499 27.52 17.58 -15.28
CA HIS A 499 27.74 16.66 -16.42
C HIS A 499 26.65 16.74 -17.50
N GLY A 500 25.46 17.27 -17.21
CA GLY A 500 24.39 17.43 -18.20
C GLY A 500 24.46 18.74 -18.99
N CYS A 501 24.86 19.84 -18.35
CA CYS A 501 24.91 21.17 -18.96
C CYS A 501 26.34 21.61 -19.37
N PHE A 502 27.36 20.85 -18.96
CA PHE A 502 28.76 21.17 -19.22
C PHE A 502 29.59 19.93 -19.50
N ALA A 503 30.55 20.07 -20.42
CA ALA A 503 31.66 19.14 -20.59
C ALA A 503 32.84 19.56 -19.69
N LEU A 504 33.30 18.62 -18.85
CA LEU A 504 34.35 18.89 -17.87
C LEU A 504 35.75 18.62 -18.45
N VAL A 505 36.54 19.68 -18.67
CA VAL A 505 37.87 19.60 -19.31
C VAL A 505 38.99 19.43 -18.28
N LYS A 506 38.81 19.98 -17.07
CA LYS A 506 39.79 19.94 -15.97
C LYS A 506 39.07 19.75 -14.65
N SER A 507 39.80 19.22 -13.65
CA SER A 507 39.28 19.11 -12.29
C SER A 507 38.86 20.50 -11.78
N PRO A 508 37.60 20.68 -11.38
CA PRO A 508 37.11 21.98 -10.94
C PRO A 508 37.65 22.32 -9.54
N PRO A 509 37.67 23.61 -9.14
CA PRO A 509 38.02 24.00 -7.78
C PRO A 509 36.95 23.58 -6.76
N ALA A 510 37.30 23.60 -5.48
CA ALA A 510 36.34 23.43 -4.40
C ALA A 510 35.24 24.52 -4.46
N PRO A 511 33.96 24.20 -4.17
CA PRO A 511 33.48 22.93 -3.59
C PRO A 511 33.16 21.83 -4.60
N TRP A 512 33.20 22.11 -5.90
CA TRP A 512 32.77 21.15 -6.94
C TRP A 512 33.64 19.90 -7.01
N SER A 513 34.93 20.01 -6.70
CA SER A 513 35.86 18.87 -6.64
C SER A 513 35.45 17.75 -5.69
N ASN A 514 34.52 18.00 -4.75
CA ASN A 514 34.02 16.97 -3.83
C ASN A 514 33.01 16.02 -4.51
N VAL A 515 32.43 16.44 -5.64
CA VAL A 515 31.36 15.75 -6.36
C VAL A 515 31.78 15.43 -7.80
N LEU A 516 32.36 16.40 -8.49
CA LEU A 516 32.71 16.31 -9.89
C LEU A 516 34.16 15.86 -10.07
N GLN A 517 34.35 14.86 -10.92
CA GLN A 517 35.66 14.38 -11.37
C GLN A 517 35.65 14.32 -12.90
N VAL A 518 36.81 14.54 -13.52
CA VAL A 518 36.97 14.32 -14.97
C VAL A 518 36.90 12.83 -15.23
N PRO A 519 35.89 12.34 -15.97
CA PRO A 519 35.73 10.91 -16.22
C PRO A 519 36.83 10.42 -17.16
N ALA A 520 37.28 9.17 -17.00
CA ALA A 520 38.32 8.58 -17.86
C ALA A 520 37.85 8.48 -19.32
N VAL A 521 36.59 8.08 -19.50
CA VAL A 521 35.86 8.15 -20.77
C VAL A 521 34.92 9.34 -20.69
N PRO A 522 34.95 10.32 -21.62
CA PRO A 522 34.02 11.44 -21.61
C PRO A 522 32.54 10.99 -21.59
N PHE A 523 31.68 11.85 -21.05
CA PHE A 523 30.23 11.64 -21.15
C PHE A 523 29.80 12.12 -22.53
N ASP A 524 29.26 11.22 -23.34
CA ASP A 524 28.72 11.55 -24.65
C ASP A 524 27.34 12.22 -24.54
N ASP A 525 26.79 12.64 -25.67
CA ASP A 525 25.56 13.43 -25.71
C ASP A 525 24.37 12.68 -25.09
N SER A 526 24.30 11.34 -25.26
CA SER A 526 23.27 10.49 -24.66
C SER A 526 23.31 10.48 -23.12
N VAL A 527 24.51 10.38 -22.53
CA VAL A 527 24.67 10.42 -21.08
C VAL A 527 24.46 11.84 -20.54
N GLN A 528 24.85 12.86 -21.29
CA GLN A 528 24.60 14.25 -20.91
C GLN A 528 23.09 14.54 -20.89
N GLU A 529 22.35 14.09 -21.90
CA GLU A 529 20.89 14.16 -21.96
C GLU A 529 20.25 13.44 -20.78
N LEU A 530 20.69 12.21 -20.50
CA LEU A 530 20.23 11.49 -19.32
C LEU A 530 20.45 12.30 -18.04
N CYS A 531 21.62 12.91 -17.85
CA CYS A 531 21.88 13.75 -16.68
C CYS A 531 20.92 14.94 -16.59
N ARG A 532 20.57 15.57 -17.72
CA ARG A 532 19.59 16.67 -17.74
C ARG A 532 18.18 16.18 -17.40
N LEU A 533 17.72 15.08 -18.00
CA LEU A 533 16.43 14.46 -17.67
C LEU A 533 16.33 14.09 -16.19
N ARG A 534 17.40 13.53 -15.60
CA ARG A 534 17.44 13.20 -14.16
C ARG A 534 17.50 14.44 -13.27
N LEU A 535 18.17 15.51 -13.71
CA LEU A 535 18.11 16.81 -13.03
C LEU A 535 16.68 17.36 -12.98
N GLN A 536 15.98 17.36 -14.12
CA GLN A 536 14.60 17.79 -14.23
C GLN A 536 13.66 16.95 -13.36
N ALA A 537 13.83 15.62 -13.36
CA ALA A 537 13.08 14.72 -12.50
C ALA A 537 13.34 15.02 -11.01
N CYS A 538 14.59 15.22 -10.59
CA CYS A 538 14.90 15.63 -9.21
C CYS A 538 14.18 16.94 -8.83
N LEU A 539 14.18 17.95 -9.70
CA LEU A 539 13.54 19.23 -9.43
C LEU A 539 12.00 19.11 -9.37
N THR A 540 11.42 18.22 -10.16
CA THR A 540 9.99 17.89 -10.13
C THR A 540 9.58 17.29 -8.78
N GLU A 541 10.38 16.35 -8.27
CA GLU A 541 10.16 15.71 -6.96
C GLU A 541 10.37 16.67 -5.78
N LEU A 542 11.28 17.63 -5.95
CA LEU A 542 11.61 18.63 -4.94
C LEU A 542 10.64 19.83 -4.94
N LYS A 543 9.55 19.80 -5.73
CA LYS A 543 8.56 20.88 -5.78
C LYS A 543 8.00 21.21 -4.39
N GLY A 544 8.02 22.49 -4.02
CA GLY A 544 7.58 22.98 -2.71
C GLY A 544 8.57 22.77 -1.56
N SER A 545 9.66 22.02 -1.75
CA SER A 545 10.79 21.99 -0.81
C SER A 545 11.66 23.22 -1.01
N LYS A 546 12.09 23.85 0.08
CA LYS A 546 13.02 24.98 0.04
C LYS A 546 14.32 24.63 0.73
N THR A 547 15.43 25.11 0.18
CA THR A 547 16.71 25.13 0.88
C THR A 547 16.96 26.56 1.38
N GLY A 548 16.88 26.72 2.71
CA GLY A 548 16.73 28.04 3.31
C GLY A 548 15.49 28.76 2.76
N ASP A 549 15.71 29.93 2.14
CA ASP A 549 14.65 30.77 1.55
C ASP A 549 14.48 30.59 0.03
N HIS A 550 15.24 29.70 -0.61
CA HIS A 550 15.27 29.55 -2.08
C HIS A 550 14.65 28.24 -2.55
N ASP A 551 13.91 28.32 -3.66
CA ASP A 551 13.39 27.15 -4.38
C ASP A 551 14.53 26.45 -5.14
N TRP A 552 14.49 25.12 -5.22
CA TRP A 552 15.56 24.32 -5.85
C TRP A 552 15.91 24.69 -7.30
N PRO A 553 14.97 25.04 -8.19
CA PRO A 553 15.31 25.52 -9.54
C PRO A 553 16.18 26.78 -9.53
N LEU A 554 15.96 27.71 -8.60
CA LEU A 554 16.79 28.90 -8.44
C LEU A 554 18.19 28.56 -7.93
N VAL A 555 18.30 27.57 -7.03
CA VAL A 555 19.60 27.09 -6.54
C VAL A 555 20.40 26.42 -7.66
N VAL A 556 19.77 25.59 -8.48
CA VAL A 556 20.41 24.99 -9.66
C VAL A 556 20.84 26.07 -10.64
N LEU A 557 20.00 27.07 -10.91
CA LEU A 557 20.38 28.18 -11.76
C LEU A 557 21.61 28.93 -11.24
N ASP A 558 21.71 29.18 -9.94
CA ASP A 558 22.88 29.84 -9.35
C ASP A 558 24.13 28.96 -9.44
N LEU A 559 24.00 27.63 -9.37
CA LEU A 559 25.09 26.69 -9.66
C LEU A 559 25.53 26.80 -11.12
N LEU A 560 24.59 26.77 -12.08
CA LEU A 560 24.89 26.89 -13.52
C LEU A 560 25.60 28.20 -13.84
N LYS A 561 25.11 29.33 -13.30
CA LYS A 561 25.77 30.66 -13.42
C LYS A 561 27.21 30.65 -12.87
N ALA A 562 27.43 29.97 -11.75
CA ALA A 562 28.75 29.88 -11.15
C ALA A 562 29.71 29.02 -11.97
N MET A 563 29.23 27.88 -12.50
CA MET A 563 30.00 26.99 -13.38
C MET A 563 30.35 27.68 -14.71
N ALA A 564 29.38 28.36 -15.34
CA ALA A 564 29.59 29.09 -16.61
C ALA A 564 30.66 30.20 -16.54
N LYS A 565 30.90 30.77 -15.33
CA LYS A 565 31.97 31.74 -15.11
C LYS A 565 33.37 31.10 -15.12
N GLU A 566 33.48 29.82 -14.77
CA GLU A 566 34.75 29.08 -14.69
C GLU A 566 35.05 28.34 -16.00
N LYS A 567 35.30 29.12 -17.06
CA LYS A 567 35.54 28.63 -18.43
C LYS A 567 36.78 27.75 -18.59
N ARG A 568 37.63 27.61 -17.56
CA ARG A 568 38.81 26.74 -17.60
C ARG A 568 38.48 25.28 -17.34
N CYS A 569 37.39 25.03 -16.61
CA CYS A 569 36.99 23.69 -16.18
C CYS A 569 35.71 23.25 -16.89
N PHE A 570 34.75 24.16 -17.05
CA PHE A 570 33.44 23.89 -17.63
C PHE A 570 33.33 24.49 -19.02
N VAL A 571 32.97 23.66 -20.00
CA VAL A 571 32.58 24.09 -21.35
C VAL A 571 31.10 23.83 -21.51
N SER A 572 30.32 24.85 -21.85
CA SER A 572 28.86 24.73 -22.02
C SER A 572 28.52 23.76 -23.14
N THR A 573 27.55 22.87 -22.91
CA THR A 573 27.02 21.96 -23.95
C THR A 573 25.93 22.63 -24.79
N ALA A 574 25.30 23.69 -24.27
CA ALA A 574 24.29 24.46 -24.99
C ALA A 574 24.82 25.06 -26.30
N THR A 575 23.99 25.00 -27.36
CA THR A 575 24.21 25.63 -28.67
C THR A 575 24.40 27.14 -28.56
N SER A 576 24.91 27.79 -29.62
CA SER A 576 25.03 29.25 -29.64
C SER A 576 23.67 29.94 -29.49
N LEU A 577 22.63 29.39 -30.12
CA LEU A 577 21.26 29.90 -30.03
C LEU A 577 20.72 29.79 -28.60
N ALA A 578 20.88 28.61 -27.98
CA ALA A 578 20.53 28.38 -26.58
C ALA A 578 21.24 29.35 -25.64
N GLN A 579 22.54 29.62 -25.84
CA GLN A 579 23.29 30.58 -25.02
C GLN A 579 22.75 32.00 -25.13
N GLU A 580 22.33 32.45 -26.31
CA GLU A 580 21.70 33.76 -26.51
C GLU A 580 20.33 33.86 -25.80
N ARG A 581 19.51 32.79 -25.90
CA ARG A 581 18.23 32.66 -25.17
C ARG A 581 18.45 32.71 -23.65
N ILE A 582 19.43 31.95 -23.14
CA ILE A 582 19.79 31.93 -21.71
C ILE A 582 20.21 33.32 -21.20
N GLU A 583 21.06 34.05 -21.93
CA GLU A 583 21.49 35.39 -21.49
C GLU A 583 20.31 36.38 -21.44
N ARG A 584 19.37 36.31 -22.41
CA ARG A 584 18.13 37.10 -22.36
C ARG A 584 17.31 36.80 -21.12
N ALA A 585 17.08 35.51 -20.81
CA ALA A 585 16.34 35.10 -19.61
C ALA A 585 17.04 35.53 -18.31
N LEU A 586 18.37 35.45 -18.26
CA LEU A 586 19.18 35.90 -17.13
C LEU A 586 19.06 37.41 -16.89
N GLU A 587 18.98 38.22 -17.95
CA GLU A 587 18.76 39.65 -17.84
C GLU A 587 17.36 39.97 -17.27
N THR A 588 16.32 39.25 -17.72
CA THR A 588 14.96 39.35 -17.14
C THR A 588 14.96 39.03 -15.64
N LEU A 589 15.67 37.99 -15.21
CA LEU A 589 15.81 37.66 -13.78
C LEU A 589 16.47 38.78 -12.97
N LYS A 590 17.54 39.40 -13.48
CA LYS A 590 18.20 40.54 -12.82
C LYS A 590 17.24 41.72 -12.66
N GLN A 591 16.39 41.98 -13.66
CA GLN A 591 15.37 43.03 -13.59
C GLN A 591 14.31 42.70 -12.53
N LEU A 592 13.85 41.44 -12.47
CA LEU A 592 12.89 40.97 -11.47
C LEU A 592 13.45 41.05 -10.04
N ASP A 593 14.70 40.66 -9.80
CA ASP A 593 15.37 40.79 -8.48
C ASP A 593 15.38 42.26 -7.99
N LYS A 594 15.72 43.18 -8.90
CA LYS A 594 15.77 44.62 -8.63
C LYS A 594 14.39 45.21 -8.37
N ALA A 595 13.35 44.69 -9.01
CA ALA A 595 11.97 45.11 -8.77
C ALA A 595 11.41 44.54 -7.47
N GLN A 596 11.60 43.23 -7.22
CA GLN A 596 11.13 42.53 -6.03
C GLN A 596 11.70 43.14 -4.74
N SER A 597 12.98 43.52 -4.73
CA SER A 597 13.62 44.20 -3.58
C SER A 597 13.04 45.58 -3.26
N LYS A 598 12.42 46.25 -4.24
CA LYS A 598 11.76 47.56 -4.07
C LYS A 598 10.26 47.44 -3.83
N GLU A 599 9.68 46.30 -4.14
CA GLU A 599 8.25 46.05 -4.00
C GLU A 599 7.87 45.99 -2.50
N LYS A 600 6.68 46.49 -2.17
CA LYS A 600 6.16 46.48 -0.80
C LYS A 600 4.94 45.58 -0.66
N ASP A 601 4.25 45.29 -1.76
CA ASP A 601 3.12 44.38 -1.78
C ASP A 601 3.59 42.92 -1.73
N ASP A 602 3.25 42.22 -0.64
CA ASP A 602 3.65 40.83 -0.43
C ASP A 602 3.05 39.88 -1.47
N THR A 603 1.87 40.20 -2.02
CA THR A 603 1.24 39.40 -3.09
C THR A 603 2.05 39.52 -4.38
N LYS A 604 2.45 40.74 -4.74
CA LYS A 604 3.30 40.98 -5.91
C LYS A 604 4.69 40.37 -5.74
N LYS A 605 5.25 40.40 -4.52
CA LYS A 605 6.50 39.69 -4.23
C LYS A 605 6.39 38.19 -4.43
N ALA A 606 5.27 37.59 -4.02
CA ALA A 606 5.01 36.17 -4.22
C ALA A 606 4.86 35.84 -5.71
N HIS A 607 4.12 36.65 -6.47
CA HIS A 607 4.02 36.52 -7.94
C HIS A 607 5.40 36.63 -8.62
N MET A 608 6.19 37.64 -8.26
CA MET A 608 7.55 37.80 -8.79
C MET A 608 8.44 36.60 -8.43
N GLN A 609 8.33 36.07 -7.21
CA GLN A 609 9.09 34.89 -6.80
C GLN A 609 8.72 33.65 -7.61
N ALA A 610 7.42 33.36 -7.75
CA ALA A 610 6.94 32.24 -8.53
C ALA A 610 7.35 32.36 -10.02
N PHE A 611 7.24 33.56 -10.58
CA PHE A 611 7.67 33.84 -11.95
C PHE A 611 9.18 33.65 -12.12
N LYS A 612 10.02 34.08 -11.16
CA LYS A 612 11.47 33.84 -11.18
C LYS A 612 11.81 32.35 -11.19
N THR A 613 11.11 31.54 -10.39
CA THR A 613 11.29 30.09 -10.36
C THR A 613 10.93 29.46 -11.71
N MET A 614 9.87 29.94 -12.36
CA MET A 614 9.49 29.51 -13.72
C MET A 614 10.53 29.90 -14.78
N VAL A 615 11.04 31.14 -14.75
CA VAL A 615 12.13 31.56 -15.65
C VAL A 615 13.39 30.72 -15.42
N ALA A 616 13.71 30.39 -14.17
CA ALA A 616 14.84 29.50 -13.87
C ALA A 616 14.64 28.08 -14.42
N ALA A 617 13.41 27.55 -14.37
CA ALA A 617 13.08 26.25 -14.95
C ALA A 617 13.23 26.25 -16.48
N VAL A 618 12.73 27.29 -17.16
CA VAL A 618 12.89 27.40 -18.62
C VAL A 618 14.37 27.52 -18.99
N ILE A 619 15.17 28.30 -18.27
CA ILE A 619 16.63 28.36 -18.50
C ILE A 619 17.28 26.97 -18.42
N ILE A 620 16.86 26.13 -17.46
CA ILE A 620 17.42 24.78 -17.29
C ILE A 620 17.10 23.92 -18.53
N ILE A 621 15.90 24.04 -19.09
CA ILE A 621 15.47 23.31 -20.28
C ILE A 621 16.13 23.86 -21.53
N THR A 622 16.35 25.18 -21.63
CA THR A 622 17.02 25.80 -22.79
C THR A 622 18.42 25.24 -23.07
N TYR A 623 19.05 24.53 -22.12
CA TYR A 623 20.29 23.78 -22.38
C TYR A 623 20.11 22.61 -23.36
N GLU A 624 18.88 22.16 -23.58
CA GLU A 624 18.49 21.10 -24.53
C GLU A 624 18.11 21.65 -25.91
N ASP A 625 17.97 22.97 -26.06
CA ASP A 625 17.54 23.59 -27.32
C ASP A 625 18.49 23.25 -28.47
N THR A 626 17.94 22.60 -29.48
CA THR A 626 18.50 22.51 -30.84
C THR A 626 18.29 23.82 -31.59
N ASP A 627 18.88 23.96 -32.77
CA ASP A 627 18.75 25.19 -33.57
C ASP A 627 17.29 25.43 -34.05
N ASP A 628 16.47 24.38 -34.10
CA ASP A 628 15.05 24.41 -34.53
C ASP A 628 14.06 24.49 -33.35
N ALA A 629 14.53 24.41 -32.11
CA ALA A 629 13.67 24.42 -30.92
C ALA A 629 12.91 25.76 -30.76
N PRO A 630 11.64 25.75 -30.28
CA PRO A 630 10.86 26.97 -30.07
C PRO A 630 11.47 27.88 -29.00
N ASP A 631 11.37 29.21 -29.17
CA ASP A 631 11.91 30.17 -28.20
C ASP A 631 10.97 30.38 -27.00
N LEU A 632 11.11 29.52 -26.00
CA LEU A 632 10.33 29.58 -24.75
C LEU A 632 10.67 30.80 -23.88
N VAL A 633 11.80 31.45 -24.13
CA VAL A 633 12.24 32.61 -23.35
C VAL A 633 11.51 33.88 -23.77
N GLU A 634 11.20 34.03 -25.06
CA GLU A 634 10.53 35.22 -25.60
C GLU A 634 9.21 35.52 -24.88
N GLY A 635 8.31 34.53 -24.80
CA GLY A 635 7.03 34.69 -24.11
C GLY A 635 7.19 35.08 -22.63
N LEU A 636 8.16 34.51 -21.92
CA LEU A 636 8.47 34.87 -20.53
C LEU A 636 8.96 36.31 -20.40
N VAL A 637 9.80 36.79 -21.32
CA VAL A 637 10.30 38.17 -21.33
C VAL A 637 9.12 39.13 -21.47
N ASP A 638 8.23 38.87 -22.43
CA ASP A 638 7.06 39.71 -22.70
C ASP A 638 6.05 39.70 -21.56
N ALA A 639 5.73 38.52 -21.01
CA ALA A 639 4.87 38.39 -19.84
C ALA A 639 5.47 39.14 -18.62
N SER A 640 6.79 39.04 -18.40
CA SER A 640 7.45 39.75 -17.29
C SER A 640 7.32 41.27 -17.42
N ARG A 641 7.42 41.78 -18.66
CA ARG A 641 7.30 43.20 -18.97
C ARG A 641 5.90 43.71 -18.68
N LEU A 642 4.88 42.99 -19.12
CA LEU A 642 3.47 43.39 -18.94
C LEU A 642 2.98 43.20 -17.50
N LEU A 643 3.43 42.15 -16.80
CA LEU A 643 3.02 41.88 -15.42
C LEU A 643 3.66 42.84 -14.41
N PHE A 644 4.93 43.18 -14.59
CA PHE A 644 5.74 43.78 -13.51
C PHE A 644 6.35 45.15 -13.83
N PHE A 645 6.61 45.46 -15.10
CA PHE A 645 7.37 46.66 -15.47
C PHE A 645 6.52 47.73 -16.16
N GLU A 646 5.55 47.34 -16.99
CA GLU A 646 4.67 48.28 -17.68
C GLU A 646 3.51 48.78 -16.82
N LYS A 647 3.20 50.08 -16.99
CA LYS A 647 2.11 50.77 -16.28
C LYS A 647 0.99 51.25 -17.20
N ARG A 648 1.12 51.05 -18.52
CA ARG A 648 0.11 51.45 -19.50
C ARG A 648 -0.78 50.25 -19.79
N LYS A 649 -2.09 50.49 -20.00
CA LYS A 649 -2.98 49.46 -20.52
C LYS A 649 -2.63 49.21 -21.98
N THR A 650 -2.06 48.05 -22.26
CA THR A 650 -1.91 47.46 -23.59
C THR A 650 -3.23 46.84 -24.05
N GLU A 651 -3.33 46.46 -25.33
CA GLU A 651 -4.51 45.79 -25.88
C GLU A 651 -4.70 44.39 -25.27
N ILE A 652 -3.60 43.66 -25.04
CA ILE A 652 -3.58 42.37 -24.33
C ILE A 652 -3.20 42.61 -22.86
N GLY A 653 -3.95 42.01 -21.94
CA GLY A 653 -3.68 42.10 -20.50
C GLY A 653 -2.45 41.29 -20.08
N GLY A 654 -1.70 41.74 -19.07
CA GLY A 654 -0.53 41.00 -18.58
C GLY A 654 -0.85 39.60 -18.03
N MET A 655 -2.08 39.36 -17.56
CA MET A 655 -2.53 38.03 -17.12
C MET A 655 -2.88 37.11 -18.29
N GLU A 656 -3.36 37.64 -19.42
CA GLU A 656 -3.62 36.86 -20.64
C GLU A 656 -2.29 36.36 -21.21
N MET A 657 -1.31 37.26 -21.39
CA MET A 657 0.05 36.90 -21.83
C MET A 657 0.74 35.90 -20.87
N PHE A 658 0.44 35.97 -19.57
CA PHE A 658 0.94 34.97 -18.64
C PHE A 658 0.33 33.59 -18.90
N VAL A 659 -0.98 33.54 -19.14
CA VAL A 659 -1.68 32.29 -19.46
C VAL A 659 -1.22 31.73 -20.81
N ASP A 660 -1.02 32.56 -21.83
CA ASP A 660 -0.42 32.15 -23.11
C ASP A 660 0.92 31.44 -22.89
N VAL A 661 1.79 32.02 -22.06
CA VAL A 661 3.08 31.40 -21.69
C VAL A 661 2.88 30.08 -20.96
N LEU A 662 1.93 29.99 -20.02
CA LEU A 662 1.66 28.73 -19.34
C LEU A 662 1.17 27.65 -20.33
N ILE A 663 0.34 28.02 -21.30
CA ILE A 663 -0.16 27.12 -22.33
C ILE A 663 0.99 26.62 -23.22
N GLY A 664 1.82 27.52 -23.76
CA GLY A 664 2.96 27.13 -24.59
C GLY A 664 3.96 26.24 -23.84
N LEU A 665 4.12 26.42 -22.52
CA LEU A 665 4.93 25.51 -21.70
C LEU A 665 4.26 24.16 -21.44
N LEU A 666 2.93 24.06 -21.49
CA LEU A 666 2.18 22.82 -21.33
C LEU A 666 2.04 22.02 -22.63
N GLU A 667 2.15 22.67 -23.79
CA GLU A 667 2.24 22.00 -25.10
C GLU A 667 3.46 21.06 -25.13
N ILE A 668 4.57 21.49 -24.53
CA ILE A 668 5.77 20.65 -24.39
C ILE A 668 5.48 19.43 -23.49
N SER A 669 5.94 18.27 -23.93
CA SER A 669 5.89 16.98 -23.23
C SER A 669 6.86 16.88 -22.04
N SER A 670 6.92 17.91 -21.17
CA SER A 670 7.80 17.92 -19.99
C SER A 670 7.03 17.86 -18.67
N ALA A 671 7.24 16.79 -17.90
CA ALA A 671 6.71 16.66 -16.53
C ALA A 671 7.24 17.76 -15.59
N PHE A 672 8.49 18.19 -15.80
CA PHE A 672 9.10 19.28 -15.05
C PHE A 672 8.43 20.62 -15.34
N LEU A 673 8.21 20.97 -16.61
CA LEU A 673 7.46 22.19 -16.96
C LEU A 673 6.05 22.17 -16.41
N ARG A 674 5.33 21.06 -16.55
CA ARG A 674 3.97 20.92 -15.99
C ARG A 674 3.94 21.19 -14.48
N ALA A 675 4.93 20.68 -13.74
CA ALA A 675 5.05 20.94 -12.31
C ALA A 675 5.34 22.41 -12.00
N MET A 676 6.19 23.06 -12.79
CA MET A 676 6.53 24.49 -12.63
C MET A 676 5.37 25.41 -13.02
N VAL A 677 4.67 25.12 -14.11
CA VAL A 677 3.43 25.79 -14.53
C VAL A 677 2.37 25.69 -13.44
N SER A 678 2.18 24.49 -12.86
CA SER A 678 1.23 24.29 -11.75
C SER A 678 1.59 25.13 -10.52
N GLN A 679 2.88 25.19 -10.15
CA GLN A 679 3.36 26.00 -9.03
C GLN A 679 3.19 27.51 -9.31
N ALA A 680 3.49 27.97 -10.52
CA ALA A 680 3.32 29.35 -10.92
C ALA A 680 1.83 29.73 -10.95
N PHE A 681 0.97 28.92 -11.58
CA PHE A 681 -0.46 29.15 -11.65
C PHE A 681 -1.09 29.25 -10.27
N ALA A 682 -0.74 28.36 -9.33
CA ALA A 682 -1.20 28.41 -7.95
C ALA A 682 -0.89 29.75 -7.26
N ALA A 683 0.28 30.35 -7.53
CA ALA A 683 0.64 31.65 -6.96
C ALA A 683 -0.21 32.80 -7.54
N PHE A 684 -0.63 32.71 -8.80
CA PHE A 684 -1.39 33.75 -9.50
C PHE A 684 -2.91 33.53 -9.50
N ILE A 685 -3.38 32.41 -8.97
CA ILE A 685 -4.76 31.92 -9.06
C ILE A 685 -5.80 32.93 -8.54
N GLY A 686 -5.45 33.70 -7.51
CA GLY A 686 -6.31 34.74 -6.92
C GLY A 686 -6.42 36.01 -7.75
N SER A 687 -5.57 36.18 -8.77
CA SER A 687 -5.51 37.36 -9.63
C SER A 687 -6.10 37.12 -11.03
N MET A 688 -6.56 35.90 -11.31
CA MET A 688 -7.14 35.54 -12.61
C MET A 688 -8.35 36.42 -12.95
N THR A 689 -8.36 36.94 -14.17
CA THR A 689 -9.43 37.76 -14.74
C THR A 689 -10.42 36.91 -15.53
N LYS A 690 -11.53 37.53 -15.94
CA LYS A 690 -12.52 36.88 -16.81
C LYS A 690 -11.87 36.43 -18.11
N GLU A 691 -11.12 37.33 -18.73
CA GLU A 691 -10.46 37.15 -20.03
C GLU A 691 -9.40 36.04 -19.95
N SER A 692 -8.59 35.99 -18.88
CA SER A 692 -7.59 34.93 -18.69
C SER A 692 -8.20 33.52 -18.48
N ILE A 693 -9.40 33.43 -17.93
CA ILE A 693 -10.11 32.16 -17.75
C ILE A 693 -10.77 31.73 -19.06
N ASP A 694 -11.35 32.68 -19.80
CA ASP A 694 -11.90 32.42 -21.12
C ASP A 694 -10.80 31.91 -22.06
N HIS A 695 -9.61 32.50 -22.00
CA HIS A 695 -8.45 32.02 -22.76
C HIS A 695 -8.08 30.56 -22.44
N LEU A 696 -8.10 30.13 -21.17
CA LEU A 696 -7.90 28.71 -20.81
C LEU A 696 -9.02 27.79 -21.34
N ILE A 697 -10.26 28.29 -21.40
CA ILE A 697 -11.40 27.53 -21.91
C ILE A 697 -11.29 27.36 -23.43
N ASP A 698 -10.86 28.40 -24.14
CA ASP A 698 -10.76 28.40 -25.60
C ASP A 698 -9.76 27.35 -26.11
N GLN A 699 -8.69 27.07 -25.34
CA GLN A 699 -7.71 25.99 -25.63
C GLN A 699 -8.26 24.56 -25.51
N LEU A 700 -9.53 24.38 -25.13
CA LEU A 700 -10.16 23.05 -25.06
C LEU A 700 -10.91 22.68 -26.35
N GLY A 701 -10.68 23.41 -27.46
CA GLY A 701 -11.24 23.11 -28.78
C GLY A 701 -12.75 23.30 -28.88
N MET A 702 -13.34 24.14 -28.02
CA MET A 702 -14.80 24.31 -27.96
C MET A 702 -15.36 25.27 -29.02
N ASN A 703 -14.51 26.09 -29.63
CA ASN A 703 -14.88 27.20 -30.51
C ASN A 703 -14.41 27.02 -31.97
N GLU A 704 -13.83 25.87 -32.33
CA GLU A 704 -13.50 25.58 -33.72
C GLU A 704 -14.80 25.30 -34.48
N GLU A 705 -15.24 26.27 -35.28
CA GLU A 705 -16.20 26.01 -36.35
C GLU A 705 -15.54 24.96 -37.25
N ILE A 706 -16.18 23.80 -37.34
CA ILE A 706 -15.77 22.72 -38.25
C ILE A 706 -15.73 23.35 -39.65
N GLU A 707 -14.54 23.64 -40.17
CA GLU A 707 -14.36 23.76 -41.61
C GLU A 707 -14.74 22.39 -42.17
N GLU A 708 -15.94 22.29 -42.73
CA GLU A 708 -16.38 21.16 -43.53
C GLU A 708 -15.38 21.01 -44.68
N VAL A 709 -14.32 20.21 -44.47
CA VAL A 709 -13.59 19.56 -45.54
C VAL A 709 -14.59 18.59 -46.18
N ALA A 710 -15.30 19.13 -47.16
CA ALA A 710 -16.12 18.40 -48.09
C ALA A 710 -15.21 17.52 -48.95
N ASP A 711 -14.98 16.30 -48.50
CA ASP A 711 -14.61 15.20 -49.39
C ASP A 711 -15.77 14.19 -49.42
N GLU A 712 -16.57 14.32 -50.47
CA GLU A 712 -17.50 13.32 -50.97
C GLU A 712 -16.69 12.06 -51.36
N GLU A 713 -16.92 10.95 -50.67
CA GLU A 713 -17.36 9.66 -51.24
C GLU A 713 -17.25 8.54 -50.18
N GLY A 714 -18.40 8.03 -49.75
CA GLY A 714 -18.51 6.75 -49.03
C GLY A 714 -18.33 5.54 -49.96
N PRO A 715 -18.29 4.32 -49.40
CA PRO A 715 -19.55 3.68 -49.01
C PRO A 715 -19.50 3.14 -47.57
N GLU A 716 -20.51 3.44 -46.76
CA GLU A 716 -21.64 2.52 -46.49
C GLU A 716 -21.20 1.10 -46.08
N ASP A 717 -21.11 0.87 -44.76
CA ASP A 717 -21.77 -0.28 -44.15
C ASP A 717 -22.06 -0.01 -42.66
N GLN A 718 -23.35 0.16 -42.40
CA GLN A 718 -23.97 0.31 -41.10
C GLN A 718 -24.47 -1.06 -40.62
N GLU A 719 -24.48 -1.23 -39.29
CA GLU A 719 -25.30 -2.18 -38.52
C GLU A 719 -24.94 -3.69 -38.59
N ILE A 720 -24.29 -4.17 -37.52
CA ILE A 720 -24.77 -5.40 -36.86
C ILE A 720 -24.97 -5.10 -35.37
N SER A 721 -26.24 -4.96 -35.00
CA SER A 721 -26.71 -5.20 -33.64
C SER A 721 -26.72 -6.70 -33.37
N GLU A 722 -26.03 -7.16 -32.33
CA GLU A 722 -26.36 -8.44 -31.69
C GLU A 722 -26.67 -8.20 -30.20
N GLN A 723 -27.96 -8.06 -29.90
CA GLN A 723 -28.51 -8.44 -28.60
C GLN A 723 -29.14 -9.81 -28.73
N GLY A 724 -28.64 -10.78 -27.96
CA GLY A 724 -29.18 -12.13 -27.97
C GLY A 724 -28.63 -13.04 -26.86
N LEU A 725 -28.89 -12.67 -25.60
CA LEU A 725 -29.09 -13.57 -24.46
C LEU A 725 -27.99 -14.63 -24.17
N ASP A 726 -27.22 -14.42 -23.10
CA ASP A 726 -27.36 -15.34 -21.97
C ASP A 726 -27.10 -14.66 -20.63
N ARG A 727 -27.98 -14.95 -19.68
CA ARG A 727 -27.81 -14.63 -18.27
C ARG A 727 -27.04 -15.79 -17.66
N ASP A 728 -25.87 -15.52 -17.10
CA ASP A 728 -25.56 -16.14 -15.83
C ASP A 728 -24.79 -15.20 -14.93
N ALA A 729 -25.34 -15.05 -13.73
CA ALA A 729 -24.76 -14.28 -12.65
C ALA A 729 -23.68 -15.15 -12.02
N ASN A 730 -22.42 -14.68 -12.04
CA ASN A 730 -21.55 -14.96 -10.91
C ASN A 730 -20.72 -13.73 -10.58
N ASP A 731 -20.80 -13.44 -9.29
CA ASP A 731 -20.22 -12.34 -8.54
C ASP A 731 -18.74 -12.62 -8.29
N SER A 732 -17.88 -11.76 -8.85
CA SER A 732 -16.48 -11.61 -8.42
C SER A 732 -16.06 -10.18 -8.73
N GLU A 733 -16.06 -9.34 -7.69
CA GLU A 733 -15.30 -8.09 -7.67
C GLU A 733 -13.82 -8.42 -7.89
N GLU A 734 -13.25 -8.01 -9.03
CA GLU A 734 -11.81 -7.89 -9.21
C GLU A 734 -11.48 -6.40 -9.32
N GLU A 735 -10.60 -5.97 -8.41
CA GLU A 735 -10.07 -4.62 -8.30
C GLU A 735 -9.33 -4.25 -9.58
N LEU A 736 -9.59 -3.04 -10.08
CA LEU A 736 -8.82 -2.41 -11.16
C LEU A 736 -7.46 -2.01 -10.57
N ASP A 737 -6.46 -2.88 -10.73
CA ASP A 737 -5.05 -2.50 -10.57
C ASP A 737 -4.64 -1.67 -11.80
N GLU A 738 -4.56 -0.35 -11.58
CA GLU A 738 -3.89 0.62 -12.45
C GLU A 738 -2.36 0.40 -12.36
N ASP A 739 -1.79 -0.37 -13.28
CA ASP A 739 -0.36 -0.33 -13.58
C ASP A 739 -0.18 0.37 -14.94
N GLU A 740 0.00 1.70 -14.88
CA GLU A 740 0.64 2.51 -15.92
C GLU A 740 2.17 2.34 -15.84
N ASP A 741 2.85 2.56 -16.97
CA ASP A 741 4.31 2.74 -17.17
C ASP A 741 5.04 1.57 -17.89
N GLU A 742 4.73 1.35 -19.18
CA GLU A 742 5.73 0.93 -20.17
C GLU A 742 5.98 2.13 -21.12
N ASP A 743 6.94 2.96 -20.75
CA ASP A 743 7.56 3.95 -21.65
C ASP A 743 8.40 3.18 -22.69
N GLU A 744 7.78 2.84 -23.84
CA GLU A 744 8.55 2.60 -25.07
C GLU A 744 8.77 3.96 -25.74
N ASP A 745 10.01 4.47 -25.64
CA ASP A 745 10.50 5.61 -26.39
C ASP A 745 10.43 5.30 -27.89
N GLU A 746 9.34 5.69 -28.56
CA GLU A 746 9.25 5.73 -30.03
C GLU A 746 9.89 7.03 -30.52
N GLU A 747 10.98 6.90 -31.28
CA GLU A 747 11.69 8.02 -31.92
C GLU A 747 10.74 8.84 -32.82
N GLU A 748 10.68 10.15 -32.60
CA GLU A 748 9.92 11.12 -33.40
C GLU A 748 10.55 11.26 -34.80
N ASP A 749 10.01 10.55 -35.79
CA ASP A 749 10.27 10.86 -37.21
C ASP A 749 9.39 12.05 -37.64
N GLU A 750 9.98 13.25 -37.68
CA GLU A 750 9.38 14.43 -38.32
C GLU A 750 9.21 14.18 -39.84
N VAL A 751 7.98 14.24 -40.35
CA VAL A 751 7.68 14.19 -41.79
C VAL A 751 6.84 15.40 -42.19
N ASP A 752 7.48 16.28 -42.97
CA ASP A 752 6.92 17.47 -43.65
C ASP A 752 5.60 17.16 -44.38
N GLU A 753 4.66 18.10 -44.29
CA GLU A 753 3.38 18.08 -45.00
C GLU A 753 3.49 18.62 -46.44
N ASP A 754 2.53 18.16 -47.25
CA ASP A 754 2.14 18.64 -48.58
C ASP A 754 3.00 18.29 -49.80
N ASP A 755 2.91 17.03 -50.24
CA ASP A 755 2.71 16.66 -51.65
C ASP A 755 2.36 15.15 -51.74
N VAL A 756 1.58 14.75 -52.74
CA VAL A 756 1.24 13.32 -52.99
C VAL A 756 2.52 12.48 -53.00
N ASP A 757 2.69 11.61 -52.00
CA ASP A 757 3.93 10.87 -51.70
C ASP A 757 4.63 10.32 -52.96
N PRO A 758 5.79 10.90 -53.36
CA PRO A 758 6.59 10.44 -54.50
C PRO A 758 7.02 8.98 -54.36
N VAL A 759 7.15 8.49 -53.13
CA VAL A 759 7.50 7.11 -52.80
C VAL A 759 6.31 6.17 -53.04
N LEU A 760 5.08 6.59 -52.70
CA LEU A 760 3.87 5.85 -53.04
C LEU A 760 3.69 5.74 -54.56
N ARG A 761 3.88 6.83 -55.31
CA ARG A 761 3.86 6.79 -56.79
C ARG A 761 4.96 5.88 -57.35
N SER A 762 6.18 5.97 -56.83
CA SER A 762 7.29 5.11 -57.24
C SER A 762 7.03 3.63 -56.94
N ARG A 763 6.45 3.29 -55.77
CA ARG A 763 6.13 1.91 -55.38
C ARG A 763 4.95 1.34 -56.16
N VAL A 764 3.95 2.16 -56.49
CA VAL A 764 2.86 1.78 -57.40
C VAL A 764 3.39 1.54 -58.81
N GLU A 765 4.23 2.45 -59.35
CA GLU A 765 4.88 2.26 -60.66
C GLU A 765 5.83 1.05 -60.70
N GLU A 766 6.52 0.76 -59.59
CA GLU A 766 7.36 -0.43 -59.46
C GLU A 766 6.52 -1.71 -59.37
N ALA A 767 5.35 -1.66 -58.72
CA ALA A 767 4.38 -2.75 -58.73
C ALA A 767 3.85 -3.02 -60.16
N PHE A 768 3.58 -1.97 -60.95
CA PHE A 768 3.21 -2.08 -62.38
C PHE A 768 4.36 -2.59 -63.26
N ARG A 769 5.61 -2.21 -62.97
CA ARG A 769 6.80 -2.70 -63.69
C ARG A 769 7.14 -4.16 -63.34
N ALA A 770 6.97 -4.57 -62.08
CA ALA A 770 7.29 -5.92 -61.61
C ALA A 770 6.34 -6.99 -62.15
N THR A 771 5.12 -6.64 -62.54
CA THR A 771 4.14 -7.54 -63.19
C THR A 771 4.21 -7.53 -64.72
N GLY A 772 5.12 -6.75 -65.32
CA GLY A 772 5.38 -6.78 -66.77
C GLY A 772 4.44 -5.93 -67.63
N ALA A 773 3.62 -5.06 -67.05
CA ALA A 773 2.64 -4.24 -67.77
C ALA A 773 3.21 -2.96 -68.42
N ALA A 774 4.54 -2.77 -68.39
CA ALA A 774 5.20 -1.56 -68.86
C ALA A 774 6.28 -1.85 -69.92
N ALA A 775 5.94 -2.65 -70.93
CA ALA A 775 6.73 -2.75 -72.15
C ALA A 775 5.84 -2.69 -73.39
N ASP A 776 6.18 -1.71 -74.24
CA ASP A 776 5.79 -1.45 -75.63
C ASP A 776 4.46 -0.72 -75.93
N ASP A 777 4.63 0.59 -76.15
CA ASP A 777 3.96 1.36 -77.21
C ASP A 777 4.19 0.63 -78.55
N ASP A 778 3.18 -0.09 -79.06
CA ASP A 778 2.76 -0.12 -80.48
C ASP A 778 1.83 -1.33 -80.78
N GLU A 779 0.65 -1.01 -81.33
CA GLU A 779 -0.30 -1.82 -82.14
C GLU A 779 -0.99 -3.07 -81.54
N ASP A 780 -2.34 -2.97 -81.44
CA ASP A 780 -3.38 -4.00 -81.41
C ASP A 780 -2.97 -5.48 -81.23
N ASP A 781 -3.09 -6.02 -80.02
CA ASP A 781 -3.52 -7.41 -79.82
C ASP A 781 -4.20 -7.62 -78.44
N ASP A 782 -5.31 -8.33 -78.49
CA ASP A 782 -6.28 -8.61 -77.43
C ASP A 782 -5.74 -9.75 -76.52
N ASP A 783 -4.62 -9.51 -75.82
CA ASP A 783 -4.01 -10.49 -74.93
C ASP A 783 -4.51 -10.33 -73.48
N ASN A 784 -5.47 -11.21 -73.14
CA ASN A 784 -5.96 -11.51 -71.80
C ASN A 784 -4.88 -11.35 -70.71
N PHE A 785 -5.05 -10.37 -69.81
CA PHE A 785 -4.53 -10.50 -68.45
C PHE A 785 -5.11 -11.79 -67.87
N ASP A 786 -4.26 -12.75 -67.52
CA ASP A 786 -4.68 -13.95 -66.80
C ASP A 786 -5.32 -13.50 -65.49
N ASP A 787 -6.49 -14.04 -65.11
CA ASP A 787 -7.23 -13.64 -63.90
C ASP A 787 -6.32 -13.72 -62.66
N GLU A 788 -5.34 -14.63 -62.68
CA GLU A 788 -4.35 -14.82 -61.62
C GLU A 788 -3.28 -13.71 -61.57
N GLN A 789 -2.95 -13.06 -62.69
CA GLN A 789 -2.05 -11.91 -62.72
C GLN A 789 -2.74 -10.63 -62.25
N MET A 790 -4.02 -10.44 -62.59
CA MET A 790 -4.81 -9.29 -62.13
C MET A 790 -5.07 -9.38 -60.62
N ALA A 791 -5.36 -10.57 -60.10
CA ALA A 791 -5.50 -10.82 -58.66
C ALA A 791 -4.20 -10.53 -57.88
N GLN A 792 -3.04 -10.92 -58.40
CA GLN A 792 -1.75 -10.63 -57.75
C GLN A 792 -1.39 -9.13 -57.74
N LEU A 793 -1.85 -8.37 -58.74
CA LEU A 793 -1.66 -6.92 -58.81
C LEU A 793 -2.58 -6.21 -57.80
N ASP A 794 -3.84 -6.63 -57.71
CA ASP A 794 -4.80 -6.15 -56.72
C ASP A 794 -4.37 -6.49 -55.28
N ASP A 795 -3.86 -7.70 -55.02
CA ASP A 795 -3.37 -8.09 -53.70
C ASP A 795 -2.17 -7.23 -53.26
N LYS A 796 -1.24 -6.95 -54.17
CA LYS A 796 -0.08 -6.07 -53.89
C LYS A 796 -0.50 -4.62 -53.69
N LEU A 797 -1.42 -4.10 -54.51
CA LEU A 797 -1.97 -2.76 -54.33
C LEU A 797 -2.72 -2.68 -52.99
N ALA A 798 -3.55 -3.67 -52.66
CA ALA A 798 -4.27 -3.74 -51.39
C ALA A 798 -3.33 -3.81 -50.19
N GLU A 799 -2.19 -4.50 -50.28
CA GLU A 799 -1.18 -4.54 -49.22
C GLU A 799 -0.48 -3.18 -49.04
N ILE A 800 -0.13 -2.50 -50.14
CA ILE A 800 0.44 -1.14 -50.11
C ILE A 800 -0.57 -0.15 -49.52
N PHE A 801 -1.84 -0.21 -49.93
CA PHE A 801 -2.90 0.63 -49.39
C PHE A 801 -3.22 0.31 -47.93
N ARG A 802 -3.18 -0.96 -47.50
CA ARG A 802 -3.32 -1.35 -46.08
C ARG A 802 -2.20 -0.79 -45.23
N GLN A 803 -0.95 -0.87 -45.68
CA GLN A 803 0.19 -0.32 -44.95
C GLN A 803 0.08 1.20 -44.81
N HIS A 804 -0.20 1.93 -45.90
CA HIS A 804 -0.35 3.38 -45.87
C HIS A 804 -1.56 3.84 -45.03
N THR A 805 -2.68 3.12 -45.10
CA THR A 805 -3.87 3.39 -44.25
C THR A 805 -3.56 3.11 -42.77
N SER A 806 -2.78 2.06 -42.46
CA SER A 806 -2.36 1.76 -41.09
C SER A 806 -1.41 2.80 -40.49
N SER A 807 -0.47 3.33 -41.28
CA SER A 807 0.45 4.39 -40.83
C SER A 807 -0.27 5.72 -40.63
N LYS A 808 -1.20 6.10 -41.54
CA LYS A 808 -2.05 7.28 -41.34
C LYS A 808 -2.94 7.16 -40.10
N ARG A 809 -3.50 5.96 -39.86
CA ARG A 809 -4.30 5.69 -38.65
C ARG A 809 -3.46 5.81 -37.38
N LYS A 810 -2.25 5.24 -37.35
CA LYS A 810 -1.33 5.38 -36.21
C LYS A 810 -0.97 6.84 -35.95
N ARG A 811 -0.67 7.62 -36.99
CA ARG A 811 -0.38 9.07 -36.87
C ARG A 811 -1.59 9.83 -36.29
N ALA A 812 -2.79 9.55 -36.78
CA ALA A 812 -4.01 10.15 -36.23
C ALA A 812 -4.26 9.76 -34.76
N GLU A 813 -3.99 8.50 -34.39
CA GLU A 813 -4.10 8.02 -33.00
C GLU A 813 -3.09 8.72 -32.07
N ILE A 814 -1.85 8.94 -32.52
CA ILE A 814 -0.82 9.70 -31.77
C ILE A 814 -1.25 11.15 -31.56
N ILE A 815 -1.65 11.85 -32.63
CA ILE A 815 -2.11 13.25 -32.55
C ILE A 815 -3.31 13.38 -31.61
N GLN A 816 -4.27 12.45 -31.69
CA GLN A 816 -5.42 12.43 -30.81
C GLN A 816 -5.02 12.22 -29.34
N ARG A 817 -4.06 11.34 -29.08
CA ARG A 817 -3.54 11.08 -27.73
C ARG A 817 -2.83 12.31 -27.16
N ASP A 818 -1.98 12.97 -27.94
CA ASP A 818 -1.22 14.14 -27.50
C ASP A 818 -2.13 15.35 -27.26
N THR A 819 -3.12 15.55 -28.13
CA THR A 819 -4.20 16.55 -27.94
C THR A 819 -4.98 16.26 -26.65
N ALA A 820 -5.32 15.00 -26.39
CA ALA A 820 -6.00 14.62 -25.15
C ALA A 820 -5.13 14.86 -23.90
N LEU A 821 -3.83 14.56 -23.96
CA LEU A 821 -2.89 14.83 -22.88
C LEU A 821 -2.78 16.34 -22.62
N PHE A 822 -2.70 17.17 -23.66
CA PHE A 822 -2.70 18.62 -23.56
C PHE A 822 -3.99 19.16 -22.93
N HIS A 823 -5.17 18.75 -23.41
CA HIS A 823 -6.45 19.13 -22.80
C HIS A 823 -6.54 18.73 -21.32
N ASN A 824 -6.01 17.55 -20.94
CA ASN A 824 -5.96 17.15 -19.53
C ASN A 824 -5.03 18.05 -18.69
N LYS A 825 -3.90 18.53 -19.25
CA LYS A 825 -3.03 19.51 -18.58
C LYS A 825 -3.77 20.83 -18.32
N ILE A 826 -4.57 21.31 -19.28
CA ILE A 826 -5.40 22.51 -19.11
C ILE A 826 -6.52 22.29 -18.07
N LEU A 827 -7.17 21.12 -18.12
CA LEU A 827 -8.19 20.73 -17.14
C LEU A 827 -7.65 20.68 -15.71
N ASP A 828 -6.37 20.35 -15.50
CA ASP A 828 -5.76 20.41 -14.17
C ASP A 828 -5.63 21.84 -13.64
N LEU A 829 -5.30 22.82 -14.50
CA LEU A 829 -5.29 24.24 -14.12
C LEU A 829 -6.72 24.71 -13.78
N ILE A 830 -7.71 24.30 -14.58
CA ILE A 830 -9.13 24.59 -14.32
C ILE A 830 -9.60 23.94 -13.02
N GLU A 831 -9.20 22.70 -12.75
CA GLU A 831 -9.53 22.01 -11.50
C GLU A 831 -8.91 22.74 -10.29
N MET A 832 -7.65 23.16 -10.41
CA MET A 832 -6.94 23.93 -9.40
C MET A 832 -7.68 25.24 -9.09
N TYR A 833 -8.06 25.99 -10.14
CA TYR A 833 -8.84 27.23 -9.99
C TYR A 833 -10.19 26.96 -9.32
N ALA A 834 -10.93 25.95 -9.81
CA ALA A 834 -12.22 25.58 -9.25
C ALA A 834 -12.12 25.14 -7.78
N LYS A 835 -11.00 24.57 -7.35
CA LYS A 835 -10.78 24.14 -5.96
C LYS A 835 -10.47 25.33 -5.04
N GLU A 836 -9.53 26.19 -5.42
CA GLU A 836 -9.03 27.25 -4.54
C GLU A 836 -9.91 28.50 -4.55
N GLN A 837 -10.55 28.82 -5.68
CA GLN A 837 -11.42 29.99 -5.84
C GLN A 837 -12.90 29.64 -5.69
N SER A 838 -13.23 28.75 -4.76
CA SER A 838 -14.60 28.21 -4.61
C SER A 838 -15.70 29.25 -4.37
N GLY A 839 -15.35 30.39 -3.75
CA GLY A 839 -16.25 31.52 -3.50
C GLY A 839 -16.27 32.60 -4.58
N ASN A 840 -15.43 32.52 -5.63
CA ASN A 840 -15.34 33.52 -6.68
C ASN A 840 -16.47 33.36 -7.72
N ALA A 841 -17.10 34.47 -8.11
CA ALA A 841 -18.15 34.52 -9.14
C ALA A 841 -17.70 33.97 -10.51
N LEU A 842 -16.43 34.19 -10.88
CA LEU A 842 -15.88 33.76 -12.19
C LEU A 842 -15.89 32.24 -12.38
N ARG A 843 -15.94 31.47 -11.28
CA ARG A 843 -16.05 30.01 -11.31
C ARG A 843 -17.29 29.51 -12.04
N MET A 844 -18.37 30.31 -12.10
CA MET A 844 -19.57 29.94 -12.85
C MET A 844 -19.32 29.88 -14.36
N ARG A 845 -18.30 30.60 -14.87
CA ARG A 845 -17.93 30.56 -16.29
C ARG A 845 -17.42 29.20 -16.73
N LEU A 846 -16.90 28.38 -15.80
CA LEU A 846 -16.40 27.04 -16.08
C LEU A 846 -17.52 26.01 -16.32
N VAL A 847 -18.75 26.31 -15.88
CA VAL A 847 -19.83 25.31 -15.82
C VAL A 847 -20.31 24.93 -17.22
N ALA A 848 -20.60 25.91 -18.08
CA ALA A 848 -21.10 25.64 -19.42
C ALA A 848 -20.05 24.94 -20.33
N PRO A 849 -18.78 25.38 -20.38
CA PRO A 849 -17.74 24.70 -21.16
C PRO A 849 -17.47 23.27 -20.68
N LEU A 850 -17.28 23.05 -19.37
CA LEU A 850 -17.07 21.70 -18.84
C LEU A 850 -18.28 20.79 -19.08
N PHE A 851 -19.50 21.34 -19.02
CA PHE A 851 -20.70 20.58 -19.35
C PHE A 851 -20.76 20.25 -20.84
N ALA A 852 -20.36 21.15 -21.73
CA ALA A 852 -20.27 20.89 -23.15
C ALA A 852 -19.18 19.84 -23.48
N LEU A 853 -17.98 19.93 -22.91
CA LEU A 853 -16.92 18.92 -23.05
C LEU A 853 -17.38 17.55 -22.56
N SER A 854 -18.10 17.49 -21.44
CA SER A 854 -18.63 16.23 -20.92
C SER A 854 -19.66 15.56 -21.83
N ARG A 855 -20.25 16.31 -22.77
CA ARG A 855 -21.16 15.80 -23.81
C ARG A 855 -20.42 15.38 -25.08
N GLY A 856 -19.09 15.50 -25.13
CA GLY A 856 -18.30 15.30 -26.34
C GLY A 856 -18.41 16.45 -27.34
N SER A 857 -18.56 17.69 -26.88
CA SER A 857 -18.46 18.87 -27.76
C SER A 857 -16.97 19.23 -27.97
N GLY A 858 -16.59 19.53 -29.21
CA GLY A 858 -15.19 19.55 -29.69
C GLY A 858 -14.73 18.12 -30.02
N ASP A 859 -13.80 17.94 -30.96
CA ASP A 859 -13.22 16.63 -31.31
C ASP A 859 -12.34 16.08 -30.18
N VAL A 860 -12.98 15.72 -29.07
CA VAL A 860 -12.35 15.50 -27.78
C VAL A 860 -12.50 14.03 -27.38
N SER A 861 -11.39 13.44 -26.92
CA SER A 861 -11.36 12.03 -26.50
C SER A 861 -12.32 11.75 -25.32
N GLN A 862 -12.79 10.50 -25.22
CA GLN A 862 -13.68 10.08 -24.12
C GLN A 862 -13.05 10.29 -22.74
N GLN A 863 -11.72 10.20 -22.63
CA GLN A 863 -10.97 10.44 -21.40
C GLN A 863 -11.13 11.89 -20.92
N VAL A 864 -10.98 12.87 -21.83
CA VAL A 864 -11.12 14.29 -21.51
C VAL A 864 -12.58 14.62 -21.17
N ALA A 865 -13.54 14.06 -21.91
CA ALA A 865 -14.97 14.20 -21.58
C ALA A 865 -15.30 13.65 -20.17
N HIS A 866 -14.74 12.49 -19.82
CA HIS A 866 -14.89 11.91 -18.48
C HIS A 866 -14.26 12.79 -17.41
N ARG A 867 -13.04 13.30 -17.64
CA ARG A 867 -12.32 14.20 -16.72
C ARG A 867 -13.09 15.50 -16.49
N ALA A 868 -13.60 16.14 -17.55
CA ALA A 868 -14.45 17.33 -17.44
C ALA A 868 -15.72 17.06 -16.61
N SER A 869 -16.36 15.90 -16.82
CA SER A 869 -17.51 15.45 -16.04
C SER A 869 -17.17 15.26 -14.55
N GLN A 870 -16.02 14.68 -14.24
CA GLN A 870 -15.54 14.50 -12.87
C GLN A 870 -15.30 15.85 -12.18
N ILE A 871 -14.60 16.79 -12.83
CA ILE A 871 -14.32 18.13 -12.30
C ILE A 871 -15.64 18.86 -12.03
N LEU A 872 -16.58 18.82 -12.99
CA LEU A 872 -17.89 19.45 -12.88
C LEU A 872 -18.70 18.88 -11.69
N ARG A 873 -18.71 17.56 -11.50
CA ARG A 873 -19.41 16.92 -10.37
C ARG A 873 -18.72 17.20 -9.02
N ALA A 874 -17.42 16.95 -8.94
CA ALA A 874 -16.67 16.92 -7.68
C ALA A 874 -16.34 18.32 -7.17
N ARG A 875 -15.93 19.23 -8.06
CA ARG A 875 -15.54 20.58 -7.68
C ARG A 875 -16.74 21.51 -7.70
N LEU A 876 -17.48 21.59 -8.80
CA LEU A 876 -18.50 22.64 -8.99
C LEU A 876 -19.85 22.26 -8.35
N CYS A 877 -20.47 21.15 -8.76
CA CYS A 877 -21.84 20.81 -8.35
C CYS A 877 -22.00 20.44 -6.87
N LYS A 878 -20.97 19.81 -6.27
CA LYS A 878 -20.97 19.42 -4.85
C LYS A 878 -20.22 20.42 -3.94
N ALA A 879 -19.92 21.62 -4.43
CA ALA A 879 -19.24 22.65 -3.64
C ALA A 879 -20.03 23.04 -2.37
N LYS A 880 -19.34 23.14 -1.23
CA LYS A 880 -19.93 23.61 0.03
C LYS A 880 -20.15 25.13 0.03
N GLU A 881 -19.24 25.87 -0.57
CA GLU A 881 -19.33 27.32 -0.70
C GLU A 881 -19.97 27.69 -2.05
N LEU A 882 -20.91 28.62 -2.02
CA LEU A 882 -21.55 29.18 -3.21
C LEU A 882 -20.87 30.50 -3.61
N PRO A 883 -20.68 30.76 -4.92
CA PRO A 883 -20.05 31.98 -5.41
C PRO A 883 -20.70 33.28 -4.89
N ARG A 884 -19.84 34.26 -4.58
CA ARG A 884 -20.20 35.61 -4.12
C ARG A 884 -19.59 36.65 -5.05
N GLY A 885 -20.25 37.79 -5.21
CA GLY A 885 -19.79 38.88 -6.07
C GLY A 885 -20.79 39.23 -7.16
N ASN A 886 -20.32 39.96 -8.17
CA ASN A 886 -21.12 40.36 -9.33
C ASN A 886 -21.27 39.18 -10.28
N LEU A 887 -22.50 38.74 -10.52
CA LEU A 887 -22.82 37.60 -11.40
C LEU A 887 -23.47 38.10 -12.69
N ASP A 888 -23.17 37.42 -13.79
CA ASP A 888 -23.94 37.54 -15.02
C ASP A 888 -25.24 36.72 -14.91
N VAL A 889 -26.24 37.31 -14.28
CA VAL A 889 -27.53 36.66 -14.05
C VAL A 889 -28.21 36.30 -15.38
N ALA A 890 -28.11 37.15 -16.39
CA ALA A 890 -28.75 36.91 -17.69
C ALA A 890 -28.13 35.70 -18.38
N GLY A 891 -26.78 35.66 -18.50
CA GLY A 891 -26.07 34.53 -19.06
C GLY A 891 -26.34 33.22 -18.30
N MET A 892 -26.32 33.26 -16.97
CA MET A 892 -26.63 32.08 -16.15
C MET A 892 -28.07 31.56 -16.34
N VAL A 893 -29.04 32.44 -16.53
CA VAL A 893 -30.42 32.05 -16.82
C VAL A 893 -30.52 31.38 -18.20
N ASP A 894 -29.78 31.86 -19.19
CA ASP A 894 -29.74 31.26 -20.52
C ASP A 894 -29.01 29.91 -20.52
N GLU A 895 -27.90 29.78 -19.77
CA GLU A 895 -27.22 28.49 -19.52
C GLU A 895 -28.12 27.49 -18.78
N LEU A 896 -28.93 27.97 -17.81
CA LEU A 896 -29.93 27.15 -17.13
C LEU A 896 -31.00 26.66 -18.11
N LYS A 897 -31.52 27.53 -18.99
CA LYS A 897 -32.48 27.12 -20.04
C LYS A 897 -31.89 26.06 -20.96
N ALA A 898 -30.66 26.27 -21.45
CA ALA A 898 -29.96 25.33 -22.31
C ALA A 898 -29.76 23.97 -21.61
N THR A 899 -29.39 23.98 -20.32
CA THR A 899 -29.26 22.76 -19.51
C THR A 899 -30.60 21.99 -19.42
N HIS A 900 -31.71 22.70 -19.25
CA HIS A 900 -33.05 22.10 -19.20
C HIS A 900 -33.56 21.63 -20.56
N GLU A 901 -33.21 22.32 -21.65
CA GLU A 901 -33.47 21.86 -23.02
C GLU A 901 -32.76 20.55 -23.29
N TYR A 902 -31.49 20.45 -22.91
CA TYR A 902 -30.73 19.21 -23.01
C TYR A 902 -31.30 18.08 -22.12
N ALA A 903 -31.69 18.39 -20.88
CA ALA A 903 -32.34 17.41 -20.00
C ALA A 903 -33.68 16.88 -20.55
N ARG A 904 -34.35 17.66 -21.43
CA ARG A 904 -35.58 17.28 -22.13
C ARG A 904 -35.34 16.54 -23.45
N SER A 905 -34.11 16.41 -23.92
CA SER A 905 -33.77 15.70 -25.16
C SER A 905 -32.93 14.44 -24.93
N THR A 906 -32.06 14.41 -23.91
CA THR A 906 -31.12 13.31 -23.68
C THR A 906 -31.78 12.05 -23.12
N GLN A 907 -31.40 10.88 -23.65
CA GLN A 907 -31.82 9.57 -23.13
C GLN A 907 -30.75 8.92 -22.24
N ASP A 908 -29.52 9.42 -22.27
CA ASP A 908 -28.41 8.93 -21.48
C ASP A 908 -28.64 9.19 -19.98
N VAL A 909 -28.57 8.11 -19.19
CA VAL A 909 -28.70 8.12 -17.73
C VAL A 909 -27.71 9.07 -17.07
N GLN A 910 -26.42 8.93 -17.40
CA GLN A 910 -25.34 9.64 -16.73
C GLN A 910 -25.35 11.14 -17.05
N MET A 911 -25.70 11.48 -18.30
CA MET A 911 -25.85 12.87 -18.74
C MET A 911 -27.14 13.52 -18.22
N ALA A 912 -28.22 12.76 -18.07
CA ALA A 912 -29.42 13.23 -17.39
C ALA A 912 -29.15 13.54 -15.90
N GLU A 913 -28.35 12.71 -15.22
CA GLU A 913 -27.95 12.97 -13.84
C GLU A 913 -27.01 14.17 -13.71
N LEU A 914 -26.07 14.32 -14.65
CA LEU A 914 -25.16 15.47 -14.69
C LEU A 914 -25.90 16.78 -14.94
N SER A 915 -26.80 16.83 -15.93
CA SER A 915 -27.64 18.00 -16.20
C SER A 915 -28.51 18.37 -14.99
N GLY A 916 -29.01 17.37 -14.24
CA GLY A 916 -29.68 17.60 -12.96
C GLY A 916 -28.80 18.26 -11.90
N ALA A 917 -27.55 17.83 -11.78
CA ALA A 917 -26.58 18.43 -10.86
C ALA A 917 -26.21 19.88 -11.24
N VAL A 918 -25.99 20.12 -12.54
CA VAL A 918 -25.69 21.44 -13.10
C VAL A 918 -26.87 22.41 -12.93
N SER A 919 -28.08 21.96 -13.27
CA SER A 919 -29.30 22.75 -13.05
C SER A 919 -29.48 23.13 -11.57
N GLN A 920 -29.23 22.19 -10.65
CA GLN A 920 -29.29 22.47 -9.22
C GLN A 920 -28.24 23.51 -8.79
N LEU A 921 -27.04 23.50 -9.36
CA LEU A 921 -26.00 24.49 -9.07
C LEU A 921 -26.45 25.90 -9.50
N TYR A 922 -26.83 26.08 -10.76
CA TYR A 922 -27.33 27.37 -11.26
C TYR A 922 -28.50 27.89 -10.44
N THR A 923 -29.47 27.02 -10.15
CA THR A 923 -30.66 27.38 -9.38
C THR A 923 -30.31 27.81 -7.95
N LYS A 924 -29.41 27.09 -7.27
CA LYS A 924 -28.93 27.47 -5.93
C LYS A 924 -28.28 28.85 -5.92
N VAL A 925 -27.47 29.14 -6.93
CA VAL A 925 -26.78 30.44 -7.03
C VAL A 925 -27.79 31.55 -7.32
N LEU A 926 -28.69 31.37 -8.29
CA LEU A 926 -29.72 32.36 -8.64
C LEU A 926 -30.65 32.69 -7.45
N ILE A 927 -31.14 31.67 -6.73
CA ILE A 927 -31.99 31.86 -5.54
C ILE A 927 -31.24 32.65 -4.45
N ARG A 928 -29.97 32.31 -4.21
CA ARG A 928 -29.13 33.02 -3.21
C ARG A 928 -28.99 34.52 -3.53
N HIS A 929 -28.96 34.86 -4.81
CA HIS A 929 -28.86 36.25 -5.30
C HIS A 929 -30.23 36.91 -5.53
N GLY A 930 -31.33 36.29 -5.10
CA GLY A 930 -32.67 36.88 -5.12
C GLY A 930 -33.46 36.65 -6.42
N HIS A 931 -32.95 35.84 -7.34
CA HIS A 931 -33.59 35.54 -8.63
C HIS A 931 -34.33 34.20 -8.57
N LEU A 932 -35.52 34.19 -7.95
CA LEU A 932 -36.37 32.99 -7.84
C LEU A 932 -37.31 32.82 -9.04
N SER A 933 -37.79 33.91 -9.64
CA SER A 933 -38.78 33.87 -10.73
C SER A 933 -38.27 33.16 -11.97
N GLU A 934 -37.01 33.39 -12.32
CA GLU A 934 -36.38 32.92 -13.55
C GLU A 934 -36.18 31.39 -13.48
N PRO A 935 -35.59 30.81 -12.42
CA PRO A 935 -35.55 29.36 -12.26
C PRO A 935 -36.94 28.72 -12.19
N VAL A 936 -37.90 29.33 -11.49
CA VAL A 936 -39.27 28.78 -11.41
C VAL A 936 -39.85 28.64 -12.82
N SER A 937 -39.77 29.67 -13.66
CA SER A 937 -40.25 29.64 -15.05
C SER A 937 -39.61 28.53 -15.90
N VAL A 938 -38.28 28.33 -15.76
CA VAL A 938 -37.56 27.27 -16.49
C VAL A 938 -37.99 25.87 -16.02
N TYR A 939 -38.16 25.69 -14.71
CA TYR A 939 -38.65 24.44 -14.13
C TYR A 939 -40.13 24.18 -14.49
N GLU A 940 -40.98 25.20 -14.58
CA GLU A 940 -42.37 25.07 -15.04
C GLU A 940 -42.43 24.54 -16.47
N THR A 941 -41.60 25.08 -17.36
CA THR A 941 -41.50 24.60 -18.75
C THR A 941 -41.08 23.13 -18.80
N THR A 942 -40.17 22.71 -17.92
CA THR A 942 -39.70 21.32 -17.84
C THR A 942 -40.74 20.40 -17.21
N LEU A 943 -41.46 20.88 -16.19
CA LEU A 943 -42.57 20.19 -15.56
C LEU A 943 -43.71 19.96 -16.56
N HIS A 944 -44.05 20.96 -17.38
CA HIS A 944 -45.08 20.83 -18.42
C HIS A 944 -44.68 19.79 -19.47
N ASP A 945 -43.42 19.80 -19.95
CA ASP A 945 -42.94 18.75 -20.86
C ASP A 945 -43.05 17.35 -20.20
N PHE A 946 -42.59 17.21 -18.96
CA PHE A 946 -42.73 15.97 -18.19
C PHE A 946 -44.18 15.54 -17.99
N LEU A 947 -45.13 16.45 -17.84
CA LEU A 947 -46.54 16.12 -17.63
C LEU A 947 -47.26 15.79 -18.95
N GLU A 948 -47.03 16.56 -20.00
CA GLU A 948 -47.86 16.58 -21.22
C GLU A 948 -47.27 15.81 -22.41
N ARG A 949 -45.94 15.70 -22.54
CA ARG A 949 -45.31 15.03 -23.69
C ARG A 949 -45.16 13.53 -23.47
N LYS A 950 -45.94 12.68 -24.15
CA LYS A 950 -45.97 11.21 -23.98
C LYS A 950 -44.59 10.53 -23.84
N SER A 951 -43.60 10.92 -24.65
CA SER A 951 -42.23 10.39 -24.65
C SER A 951 -41.18 11.35 -24.09
N SER A 952 -41.52 12.18 -23.10
CA SER A 952 -40.54 13.01 -22.38
C SER A 952 -39.45 12.13 -21.74
N PRO A 953 -38.16 12.42 -21.98
CA PRO A 953 -37.05 11.72 -21.34
C PRO A 953 -36.75 12.21 -19.92
N VAL A 954 -37.41 13.30 -19.49
CA VAL A 954 -37.24 13.86 -18.14
C VAL A 954 -37.64 12.84 -17.09
N ARG A 955 -36.70 12.52 -16.19
CA ARG A 955 -36.94 11.56 -15.11
C ARG A 955 -37.65 12.25 -13.93
N PRO A 956 -38.55 11.55 -13.21
CA PRO A 956 -39.17 12.10 -12.01
C PRO A 956 -38.15 12.54 -10.95
N SER A 957 -37.00 11.88 -10.86
CA SER A 957 -35.90 12.21 -9.95
C SER A 957 -35.35 13.63 -10.16
N PHE A 958 -35.23 14.08 -11.42
CA PHE A 958 -34.73 15.42 -11.77
C PHE A 958 -35.54 16.53 -11.08
N LEU A 959 -36.87 16.45 -11.18
CA LEU A 959 -37.80 17.44 -10.61
C LEU A 959 -37.94 17.26 -9.09
N ILE A 960 -38.12 16.03 -8.60
CA ILE A 960 -38.39 15.79 -7.17
C ILE A 960 -37.17 16.10 -6.30
N ASP A 961 -35.95 15.86 -6.78
CA ASP A 961 -34.73 16.15 -6.03
C ASP A 961 -34.46 17.66 -5.97
N ALA A 962 -34.74 18.39 -7.05
CA ALA A 962 -34.68 19.85 -7.05
C ALA A 962 -35.65 20.44 -6.02
N ILE A 963 -36.92 19.98 -6.03
CA ILE A 963 -37.94 20.39 -5.06
C ILE A 963 -37.49 20.10 -3.63
N ARG A 964 -36.99 18.88 -3.35
CA ARG A 964 -36.57 18.48 -2.00
C ARG A 964 -35.39 19.30 -1.48
N ARG A 965 -34.45 19.65 -2.35
CA ARG A 965 -33.21 20.38 -2.00
C ARG A 965 -33.41 21.90 -1.93
N LEU A 966 -34.40 22.43 -2.63
CA LEU A 966 -34.66 23.87 -2.78
C LEU A 966 -36.13 24.18 -2.44
N PRO A 967 -36.46 24.41 -1.15
CA PRO A 967 -37.82 24.67 -0.72
C PRO A 967 -38.47 25.88 -1.38
N GLU A 968 -37.70 26.94 -1.66
CA GLU A 968 -38.17 28.16 -2.35
C GLU A 968 -38.69 27.83 -3.76
N LEU A 969 -37.93 27.02 -4.51
CA LEU A 969 -38.28 26.53 -5.84
C LEU A 969 -39.54 25.66 -5.76
N GLY A 970 -39.57 24.69 -4.84
CA GLY A 970 -40.71 23.81 -4.65
C GLY A 970 -42.00 24.57 -4.33
N TRP A 971 -41.91 25.62 -3.49
CA TRP A 971 -43.06 26.48 -3.21
C TRP A 971 -43.46 27.36 -4.40
N GLY A 972 -42.50 27.83 -5.20
CA GLY A 972 -42.75 28.54 -6.46
C GLY A 972 -43.55 27.72 -7.46
N LEU A 973 -43.21 26.42 -7.61
CA LEU A 973 -43.85 25.48 -8.54
C LEU A 973 -45.21 24.94 -8.09
N ARG A 974 -45.71 25.33 -6.91
CA ARG A 974 -46.86 24.67 -6.26
C ARG A 974 -48.14 24.69 -7.10
N GLU A 975 -48.42 25.78 -7.82
CA GLU A 975 -49.65 25.91 -8.62
C GLU A 975 -49.58 25.02 -9.87
N SER A 976 -48.44 25.02 -10.55
CA SER A 976 -48.16 24.19 -11.72
C SER A 976 -48.16 22.69 -11.36
N LEU A 977 -47.63 22.32 -10.17
CA LEU A 977 -47.76 20.96 -9.63
C LEU A 977 -49.20 20.57 -9.31
N LEU A 978 -49.99 21.50 -8.76
CA LEU A 978 -51.40 21.27 -8.47
C LEU A 978 -52.22 21.08 -9.76
N ASP A 979 -51.92 21.84 -10.81
CA ASP A 979 -52.55 21.66 -12.13
C ASP A 979 -52.22 20.28 -12.70
N GLY A 980 -50.96 19.83 -12.57
CA GLY A 980 -50.52 18.49 -12.96
C GLY A 980 -51.18 17.34 -12.19
N CYS A 981 -51.77 17.62 -11.01
CA CYS A 981 -52.54 16.64 -10.24
C CYS A 981 -53.97 16.44 -10.78
N ARG A 982 -54.49 17.34 -11.62
CA ARG A 982 -55.85 17.26 -12.16
C ARG A 982 -55.99 16.13 -13.18
N VAL A 983 -57.16 15.51 -13.18
CA VAL A 983 -57.50 14.47 -14.18
C VAL A 983 -57.51 15.12 -15.57
N SER A 984 -56.96 14.44 -16.59
CA SER A 984 -56.80 14.87 -18.00
C SER A 984 -55.67 15.87 -18.33
N LYS A 985 -54.96 16.42 -17.34
CA LYS A 985 -53.83 17.34 -17.57
C LYS A 985 -52.50 16.63 -17.88
N SER A 986 -52.29 15.45 -17.32
CA SER A 986 -51.09 14.64 -17.59
C SER A 986 -51.32 13.67 -18.76
N ALA A 987 -50.32 13.47 -19.61
CA ALA A 987 -50.31 12.50 -20.70
C ALA A 987 -50.62 11.06 -20.24
N HIS A 988 -50.16 10.72 -19.03
CA HIS A 988 -50.33 9.40 -18.43
C HIS A 988 -50.63 9.53 -16.93
N ALA A 989 -51.53 8.68 -16.43
CA ALA A 989 -51.86 8.64 -15.01
C ALA A 989 -50.67 8.32 -14.09
N PHE A 990 -49.58 7.70 -14.59
CA PHE A 990 -48.33 7.60 -13.83
C PHE A 990 -47.73 8.98 -13.51
N ARG A 991 -47.74 9.92 -14.46
CA ARG A 991 -47.21 11.27 -14.29
C ARG A 991 -48.06 12.10 -13.33
N GLN A 992 -49.38 11.92 -13.37
CA GLN A 992 -50.29 12.47 -12.36
C GLN A 992 -49.91 12.05 -10.94
N ILE A 993 -49.61 10.75 -10.73
CA ILE A 993 -49.14 10.25 -9.43
C ILE A 993 -47.78 10.85 -9.04
N GLN A 994 -46.87 11.03 -10.01
CA GLN A 994 -45.60 11.70 -9.76
C GLN A 994 -45.81 13.17 -9.35
N ALA A 995 -46.78 13.88 -9.95
CA ALA A 995 -47.15 15.25 -9.53
C ALA A 995 -47.64 15.28 -8.07
N PHE A 996 -48.49 14.33 -7.66
CA PHE A 996 -48.89 14.18 -6.26
C PHE A 996 -47.69 13.91 -5.34
N THR A 997 -46.74 13.10 -5.79
CA THR A 997 -45.52 12.77 -5.03
C THR A 997 -44.61 13.99 -4.85
N MET A 998 -44.43 14.79 -5.91
CA MET A 998 -43.68 16.05 -5.88
C MET A 998 -44.38 17.09 -4.99
N LEU A 999 -45.70 17.22 -5.12
CA LEU A 999 -46.51 18.11 -4.28
C LEU A 999 -46.46 17.69 -2.80
N GLN A 1000 -46.38 16.38 -2.52
CA GLN A 1000 -46.16 15.88 -1.15
C GLN A 1000 -44.85 16.40 -0.56
N ALA A 1001 -43.77 16.40 -1.35
CA ALA A 1001 -42.47 16.91 -0.91
C ALA A 1001 -42.55 18.40 -0.57
N VAL A 1002 -43.26 19.20 -1.38
CA VAL A 1002 -43.51 20.63 -1.10
C VAL A 1002 -44.25 20.80 0.23
N LEU A 1003 -45.33 20.04 0.46
CA LEU A 1003 -46.09 20.12 1.72
C LEU A 1003 -45.27 19.69 2.94
N GLN A 1004 -44.45 18.65 2.79
CA GLN A 1004 -43.57 18.19 3.86
C GLN A 1004 -42.56 19.27 4.27
N GLN A 1005 -42.12 20.13 3.36
CA GLN A 1005 -41.26 21.27 3.71
C GLN A 1005 -42.03 22.36 4.46
N GLN A 1006 -43.32 22.56 4.20
CA GLN A 1006 -44.11 23.59 4.90
C GLN A 1006 -44.46 23.24 6.36
N GLN A 1007 -44.29 21.97 6.76
CA GLN A 1007 -44.66 21.51 8.11
C GLN A 1007 -43.74 22.08 9.20
N HIS A 1008 -42.43 22.23 8.91
CA HIS A 1008 -41.42 22.70 9.86
C HIS A 1008 -41.20 24.20 9.69
N GLU A 1009 -41.00 24.92 10.79
CA GLU A 1009 -40.84 26.38 10.75
C GLU A 1009 -39.58 26.81 9.98
N GLU A 1010 -38.48 26.06 10.09
CA GLU A 1010 -37.19 26.37 9.46
C GLU A 1010 -37.20 26.28 7.92
N THR A 1011 -38.07 25.44 7.34
CA THR A 1011 -38.12 25.18 5.89
C THR A 1011 -39.39 25.75 5.23
N ARG A 1012 -40.28 26.34 6.01
CA ARG A 1012 -41.56 26.91 5.54
C ARG A 1012 -41.33 28.19 4.74
N GLN A 1013 -41.92 28.25 3.56
CA GLN A 1013 -41.76 29.34 2.59
C GLN A 1013 -42.93 30.34 2.59
N ALA A 1014 -44.04 29.99 3.25
CA ALA A 1014 -45.23 30.83 3.32
C ALA A 1014 -45.79 30.92 4.74
N THR A 1015 -46.60 31.95 4.98
CA THR A 1015 -47.33 32.04 6.26
C THR A 1015 -48.26 30.83 6.43
N PRO A 1016 -48.53 30.37 7.68
CA PRO A 1016 -49.45 29.27 7.92
C PRO A 1016 -50.82 29.47 7.24
N LYS A 1017 -51.32 30.71 7.19
CA LYS A 1017 -52.57 31.05 6.48
C LYS A 1017 -52.50 30.77 4.99
N ALA A 1018 -51.42 31.19 4.32
CA ALA A 1018 -51.24 30.95 2.89
C ALA A 1018 -51.06 29.46 2.58
N CYS A 1019 -50.34 28.72 3.43
CA CYS A 1019 -50.20 27.27 3.33
C CYS A 1019 -51.56 26.56 3.45
N LEU A 1020 -52.37 26.93 4.43
CA LEU A 1020 -53.71 26.35 4.63
C LEU A 1020 -54.67 26.69 3.48
N ALA A 1021 -54.59 27.91 2.93
CA ALA A 1021 -55.36 28.29 1.75
C ALA A 1021 -55.00 27.42 0.53
N PHE A 1022 -53.71 27.15 0.32
CA PHE A 1022 -53.27 26.27 -0.76
C PHE A 1022 -53.69 24.81 -0.52
N ILE A 1023 -53.59 24.30 0.71
CA ILE A 1023 -54.08 22.95 1.05
C ILE A 1023 -55.57 22.79 0.76
N LYS A 1024 -56.38 23.84 0.93
CA LYS A 1024 -57.79 23.80 0.54
C LYS A 1024 -57.97 23.52 -0.96
N SER A 1025 -57.14 24.14 -1.80
CA SER A 1025 -57.13 23.85 -3.25
C SER A 1025 -56.72 22.40 -3.54
N ILE A 1026 -55.77 21.84 -2.77
CA ILE A 1026 -55.38 20.43 -2.84
C ILE A 1026 -56.57 19.52 -2.50
N CYS A 1027 -57.30 19.82 -1.42
CA CYS A 1027 -58.50 19.08 -1.04
C CYS A 1027 -59.51 19.03 -2.18
N ALA A 1028 -59.77 20.16 -2.84
CA ALA A 1028 -60.68 20.21 -3.99
C ALA A 1028 -60.24 19.28 -5.14
N VAL A 1029 -58.96 19.26 -5.49
CA VAL A 1029 -58.42 18.37 -6.55
C VAL A 1029 -58.51 16.90 -6.15
N VAL A 1030 -58.25 16.56 -4.89
CA VAL A 1030 -58.39 15.18 -4.39
C VAL A 1030 -59.84 14.72 -4.46
N VAL A 1031 -60.78 15.56 -4.00
CA VAL A 1031 -62.22 15.27 -4.02
C VAL A 1031 -62.69 15.08 -5.47
N GLU A 1032 -62.33 15.98 -6.36
CA GLU A 1032 -62.59 15.88 -7.80
C GLU A 1032 -62.05 14.57 -8.38
N THR A 1033 -60.79 14.22 -8.09
CA THR A 1033 -60.14 13.00 -8.57
C THR A 1033 -60.86 11.74 -8.09
N VAL A 1034 -61.29 11.70 -6.82
CA VAL A 1034 -62.04 10.56 -6.26
C VAL A 1034 -63.42 10.43 -6.89
N HIS A 1035 -64.14 11.54 -7.09
CA HIS A 1035 -65.45 11.52 -7.75
C HIS A 1035 -65.36 11.08 -9.21
N VAL A 1036 -64.37 11.60 -9.96
CA VAL A 1036 -64.14 11.18 -11.35
C VAL A 1036 -63.79 9.69 -11.42
N ALA A 1037 -62.90 9.19 -10.54
CA ALA A 1037 -62.57 7.77 -10.49
C ALA A 1037 -63.80 6.89 -10.17
N ALA A 1038 -64.65 7.34 -9.23
CA ALA A 1038 -65.85 6.63 -8.80
C ALA A 1038 -66.96 6.59 -9.87
N SER A 1039 -66.94 7.52 -10.83
CA SER A 1039 -67.88 7.60 -11.94
C SER A 1039 -67.62 6.53 -13.02
N ASP A 1040 -68.65 6.22 -13.82
CA ASP A 1040 -68.57 5.27 -14.95
C ASP A 1040 -68.06 5.94 -16.26
N ASP A 1041 -67.42 7.11 -16.16
CA ASP A 1041 -66.95 7.89 -17.31
C ASP A 1041 -65.66 7.31 -17.94
N VAL A 1042 -65.44 7.57 -19.23
CA VAL A 1042 -64.29 7.07 -20.02
C VAL A 1042 -62.96 7.57 -19.42
N SER A 1043 -62.97 8.78 -18.84
CA SER A 1043 -61.85 9.39 -18.12
C SER A 1043 -61.42 8.59 -16.88
N ALA A 1044 -62.35 7.83 -16.28
CA ALA A 1044 -62.14 7.01 -15.08
C ALA A 1044 -61.34 5.72 -15.35
N SER A 1045 -61.18 5.32 -16.62
CA SER A 1045 -60.44 4.11 -17.03
C SER A 1045 -58.96 4.14 -16.62
N SER A 1046 -58.36 5.33 -16.56
CA SER A 1046 -56.95 5.53 -16.22
C SER A 1046 -56.63 5.43 -14.71
N LEU A 1047 -57.65 5.57 -13.84
CA LEU A 1047 -57.53 5.55 -12.38
C LEU A 1047 -58.00 4.20 -11.82
N ASN A 1048 -57.05 3.30 -11.55
CA ASN A 1048 -57.33 2.01 -10.91
C ASN A 1048 -57.25 2.09 -9.38
N ALA A 1049 -57.61 1.00 -8.70
CA ALA A 1049 -57.62 0.95 -7.24
C ALA A 1049 -56.24 1.24 -6.60
N GLN A 1050 -55.14 0.84 -7.25
CA GLN A 1050 -53.78 1.06 -6.76
C GLN A 1050 -53.39 2.54 -6.86
N ARG A 1051 -53.66 3.21 -7.99
CA ARG A 1051 -53.40 4.64 -8.18
C ARG A 1051 -54.23 5.50 -7.24
N LEU A 1052 -55.51 5.16 -7.10
CA LEU A 1052 -56.39 5.88 -6.18
C LEU A 1052 -55.96 5.72 -4.72
N LYS A 1053 -55.38 4.57 -4.35
CA LYS A 1053 -54.77 4.35 -3.04
C LYS A 1053 -53.57 5.27 -2.81
N GLU A 1054 -52.77 5.57 -3.82
CA GLU A 1054 -51.65 6.51 -3.73
C GLU A 1054 -52.14 7.95 -3.54
N VAL A 1055 -53.17 8.38 -4.28
CA VAL A 1055 -53.82 9.69 -4.08
C VAL A 1055 -54.38 9.83 -2.67
N LEU A 1056 -55.06 8.80 -2.15
CA LEU A 1056 -55.61 8.82 -0.78
C LEU A 1056 -54.52 8.77 0.31
N ARG A 1057 -53.39 8.10 0.06
CA ARG A 1057 -52.21 8.14 0.96
C ARG A 1057 -51.62 9.54 1.02
N PHE A 1058 -51.46 10.18 -0.14
CA PHE A 1058 -51.05 11.58 -0.23
C PHE A 1058 -52.01 12.49 0.55
N ALA A 1059 -53.33 12.34 0.33
CA ALA A 1059 -54.35 13.14 1.01
C ALA A 1059 -54.32 12.95 2.53
N LEU A 1060 -54.18 11.72 3.03
CA LEU A 1060 -54.00 11.44 4.46
C LEU A 1060 -52.75 12.12 5.03
N GLN A 1061 -51.64 12.10 4.29
CA GLN A 1061 -50.43 12.79 4.71
C GLN A 1061 -50.62 14.32 4.72
N ALA A 1062 -51.31 14.87 3.72
CA ALA A 1062 -51.65 16.28 3.65
C ALA A 1062 -52.55 16.70 4.83
N VAL A 1063 -53.56 15.92 5.20
CA VAL A 1063 -54.39 16.14 6.41
C VAL A 1063 -53.52 16.20 7.67
N ARG A 1064 -52.60 15.25 7.85
CA ARG A 1064 -51.68 15.24 9.01
C ARG A 1064 -50.78 16.48 9.04
N ILE A 1065 -50.31 16.94 7.88
CA ILE A 1065 -49.53 18.19 7.75
C ILE A 1065 -50.40 19.41 8.09
N THR A 1066 -51.65 19.46 7.62
CA THR A 1066 -52.60 20.54 7.95
C THR A 1066 -52.75 20.72 9.46
N VAL A 1067 -52.89 19.61 10.20
CA VAL A 1067 -52.98 19.64 11.67
C VAL A 1067 -51.73 20.24 12.31
N ARG A 1068 -50.54 19.91 11.80
CA ARG A 1068 -49.27 20.47 12.30
C ARG A 1068 -49.14 21.96 12.00
N VAL A 1069 -49.47 22.38 10.78
CA VAL A 1069 -49.36 23.79 10.34
C VAL A 1069 -50.39 24.69 11.02
N ALA A 1070 -51.61 24.20 11.23
CA ALA A 1070 -52.68 24.94 11.92
C ALA A 1070 -52.51 24.95 13.46
N GLY A 1071 -51.64 24.10 14.03
CA GLY A 1071 -51.49 23.97 15.47
C GLY A 1071 -52.80 23.60 16.17
N ASN A 1072 -53.20 24.39 17.17
CA ASN A 1072 -54.43 24.15 17.95
C ASN A 1072 -55.69 24.76 17.29
N GLU A 1073 -55.61 25.31 16.08
CA GLU A 1073 -56.73 25.98 15.42
C GLU A 1073 -57.62 24.99 14.64
N ALA A 1074 -58.46 24.24 15.37
CA ALA A 1074 -59.39 23.27 14.77
C ALA A 1074 -60.27 23.88 13.65
N LYS A 1075 -60.66 25.16 13.76
CA LYS A 1075 -61.45 25.83 12.71
C LYS A 1075 -60.68 25.96 11.40
N ALA A 1076 -59.38 26.25 11.46
CA ALA A 1076 -58.56 26.38 10.27
C ALA A 1076 -58.33 25.01 9.59
N VAL A 1077 -58.22 23.94 10.36
CA VAL A 1077 -58.15 22.56 9.86
C VAL A 1077 -59.44 22.18 9.11
N TYR A 1078 -60.61 22.43 9.68
CA TYR A 1078 -61.90 22.13 9.03
C TYR A 1078 -62.19 23.01 7.80
N MET A 1079 -61.62 24.21 7.73
CA MET A 1079 -61.73 25.06 6.53
C MET A 1079 -60.85 24.57 5.37
N ALA A 1080 -59.73 23.92 5.67
CA ALA A 1080 -58.86 23.31 4.66
C ALA A 1080 -59.35 21.92 4.22
N TRP A 1081 -59.95 21.15 5.14
CA TRP A 1081 -60.55 19.83 4.89
C TRP A 1081 -61.97 19.76 5.46
N PRO A 1082 -62.99 20.18 4.70
CA PRO A 1082 -64.38 20.07 5.12
C PRO A 1082 -64.81 18.61 5.32
N LEU A 1083 -65.47 18.30 6.44
CA LEU A 1083 -65.90 16.92 6.75
C LEU A 1083 -66.89 16.38 5.70
N ASP A 1084 -67.80 17.24 5.22
CA ASP A 1084 -68.80 16.89 4.22
C ASP A 1084 -68.17 16.41 2.91
N ASP A 1085 -67.05 17.01 2.50
CA ASP A 1085 -66.32 16.61 1.29
C ASP A 1085 -65.69 15.21 1.44
N LEU A 1086 -65.12 14.89 2.62
CA LEU A 1086 -64.56 13.57 2.88
C LEU A 1086 -65.64 12.48 3.01
N GLU A 1087 -66.77 12.81 3.64
CA GLU A 1087 -67.93 11.91 3.73
C GLU A 1087 -68.57 11.70 2.34
N GLY A 1088 -68.57 12.73 1.50
CA GLY A 1088 -68.95 12.66 0.08
C GLY A 1088 -68.03 11.71 -0.72
N MET A 1089 -66.72 11.82 -0.55
CA MET A 1089 -65.76 10.88 -1.15
C MET A 1089 -66.00 9.43 -0.71
N ALA A 1090 -66.25 9.20 0.59
CA ALA A 1090 -66.55 7.86 1.10
C ALA A 1090 -67.82 7.28 0.47
N THR A 1091 -68.86 8.10 0.35
CA THR A 1091 -70.15 7.72 -0.25
C THR A 1091 -69.98 7.37 -1.73
N ALA A 1092 -69.23 8.19 -2.48
CA ALA A 1092 -68.95 7.95 -3.89
C ALA A 1092 -68.20 6.64 -4.14
N LEU A 1093 -67.22 6.28 -3.31
CA LEU A 1093 -66.53 4.99 -3.43
C LEU A 1093 -67.40 3.79 -3.05
N GLN A 1094 -68.36 3.96 -2.13
CA GLN A 1094 -69.28 2.91 -1.73
C GLN A 1094 -70.35 2.64 -2.79
N SER A 1095 -70.80 3.68 -3.49
CA SER A 1095 -71.76 3.56 -4.60
C SER A 1095 -71.10 3.11 -5.91
N SER A 1096 -69.79 3.29 -6.06
CA SER A 1096 -69.05 2.87 -7.26
C SER A 1096 -69.00 1.35 -7.42
N THR A 1097 -69.41 0.86 -8.59
CA THR A 1097 -69.32 -0.55 -8.97
C THR A 1097 -67.87 -1.07 -8.94
N ARG A 1098 -66.90 -0.18 -9.18
CA ARG A 1098 -65.46 -0.48 -9.32
C ARG A 1098 -64.73 -0.57 -7.98
N PHE A 1099 -65.15 0.20 -6.96
CA PHE A 1099 -64.38 0.37 -5.72
C PHE A 1099 -65.12 0.01 -4.43
N LYS A 1100 -66.42 -0.35 -4.50
CA LYS A 1100 -67.21 -0.73 -3.31
C LYS A 1100 -66.59 -1.82 -2.43
N SER A 1101 -65.86 -2.76 -3.01
CA SER A 1101 -65.21 -3.88 -2.29
C SER A 1101 -63.78 -3.58 -1.82
N SER A 1102 -63.20 -2.43 -2.15
CA SER A 1102 -61.80 -2.11 -1.85
C SER A 1102 -61.62 -1.62 -0.40
N THR A 1103 -61.46 -2.56 0.53
CA THR A 1103 -61.27 -2.28 1.97
C THR A 1103 -60.14 -1.29 2.25
N SER A 1104 -59.08 -1.31 1.43
CA SER A 1104 -57.93 -0.41 1.60
C SER A 1104 -58.24 1.07 1.30
N LEU A 1105 -59.08 1.37 0.31
CA LEU A 1105 -59.47 2.75 -0.03
C LEU A 1105 -60.40 3.32 1.04
N HIS A 1106 -61.41 2.54 1.43
CA HIS A 1106 -62.34 2.89 2.52
C HIS A 1106 -61.61 3.08 3.86
N GLY A 1107 -60.58 2.26 4.11
CA GLY A 1107 -59.72 2.37 5.30
C GLY A 1107 -59.00 3.71 5.38
N LEU A 1108 -58.41 4.19 4.29
CA LEU A 1108 -57.67 5.46 4.25
C LEU A 1108 -58.60 6.67 4.52
N ILE A 1109 -59.80 6.71 3.93
CA ILE A 1109 -60.76 7.81 4.18
C ILE A 1109 -61.26 7.79 5.63
N LYS A 1110 -61.53 6.59 6.19
CA LYS A 1110 -61.86 6.47 7.62
C LYS A 1110 -60.75 6.97 8.52
N GLU A 1111 -59.50 6.71 8.17
CA GLU A 1111 -58.34 7.23 8.91
C GLU A 1111 -58.24 8.75 8.82
N MET A 1112 -58.46 9.36 7.65
CA MET A 1112 -58.50 10.82 7.48
C MET A 1112 -59.58 11.45 8.37
N LEU A 1113 -60.80 10.91 8.35
CA LEU A 1113 -61.90 11.36 9.21
C LEU A 1113 -61.56 11.21 10.70
N ALA A 1114 -60.90 10.12 11.09
CA ALA A 1114 -60.47 9.91 12.47
C ALA A 1114 -59.43 10.95 12.92
N VAL A 1115 -58.46 11.31 12.06
CA VAL A 1115 -57.47 12.36 12.35
C VAL A 1115 -58.18 13.71 12.56
N LEU A 1116 -59.11 14.09 11.67
CA LEU A 1116 -59.85 15.36 11.76
C LEU A 1116 -60.78 15.42 12.98
N ARG A 1117 -61.42 14.31 13.37
CA ARG A 1117 -62.30 14.25 14.55
C ARG A 1117 -61.51 14.38 15.87
N ARG A 1118 -60.33 13.78 15.97
CA ARG A 1118 -59.43 13.90 17.15
C ARG A 1118 -58.98 15.34 17.44
N VAL A 1119 -58.83 16.17 16.40
CA VAL A 1119 -58.49 17.60 16.55
C VAL A 1119 -59.62 18.37 17.27
N GLY A 1120 -60.88 17.98 17.04
CA GLY A 1120 -62.05 18.53 17.74
C GLY A 1120 -62.09 18.14 19.22
N GLU A 1121 -61.72 16.90 19.56
CA GLU A 1121 -61.75 16.35 20.93
C GLU A 1121 -60.68 16.96 21.86
N LEU A 1122 -59.52 17.34 21.32
CA LEU A 1122 -58.46 18.03 22.08
C LEU A 1122 -58.94 19.36 22.67
N LYS A 1123 -59.91 20.02 22.01
CA LYS A 1123 -60.54 21.26 22.49
C LYS A 1123 -61.42 21.04 23.73
N GLU A 1124 -62.01 19.86 23.90
CA GLU A 1124 -62.81 19.52 25.08
C GLU A 1124 -61.96 19.24 26.33
N LYS A 1125 -60.79 18.61 26.17
CA LYS A 1125 -59.89 18.32 27.30
C LYS A 1125 -59.23 19.58 27.87
N THR A 1126 -58.87 20.56 27.03
CA THR A 1126 -58.28 21.83 27.49
C THR A 1126 -59.29 22.71 28.20
N LYS A 1127 -60.58 22.67 27.80
CA LYS A 1127 -61.68 23.35 28.50
C LYS A 1127 -61.99 22.77 29.89
N LYS A 1128 -61.68 21.48 30.14
CA LYS A 1128 -61.86 20.84 31.45
C LYS A 1128 -60.72 21.13 32.44
N ARG A 1129 -59.51 21.46 31.99
CA ARG A 1129 -58.38 21.79 32.89
C ARG A 1129 -58.36 23.25 33.35
N THR A 1130 -58.99 24.18 32.64
CA THR A 1130 -59.05 25.60 33.02
C THR A 1130 -60.15 25.96 34.03
N ALA A 1131 -60.95 25.00 34.50
CA ALA A 1131 -61.97 25.25 35.53
C ALA A 1131 -61.45 25.06 36.98
N GLN A 1132 -60.19 24.67 37.16
CA GLN A 1132 -59.63 24.36 38.47
C GLN A 1132 -58.19 24.88 38.58
N GLU A 1133 -58.04 26.22 38.58
CA GLU A 1133 -56.97 26.98 39.25
C GLU A 1133 -57.05 28.44 38.79
N ASP A 1134 -58.00 29.18 39.36
CA ASP A 1134 -58.03 30.65 39.31
C ASP A 1134 -57.59 31.17 40.69
N LYS A 1135 -56.31 31.57 40.82
CA LYS A 1135 -55.89 32.69 41.68
C LYS A 1135 -54.48 33.19 41.33
N PRO A 1136 -54.23 34.52 41.27
CA PRO A 1136 -53.11 35.09 40.52
C PRO A 1136 -52.03 35.74 41.40
N ARG A 1137 -50.80 35.85 40.87
CA ARG A 1137 -49.76 36.88 41.19
C ARG A 1137 -48.61 36.74 40.19
N ALA A 1138 -48.43 37.65 39.24
CA ALA A 1138 -47.85 39.00 39.32
C ALA A 1138 -46.30 39.03 39.32
N SER A 1139 -45.79 39.54 38.18
CA SER A 1139 -44.60 40.36 37.92
C SER A 1139 -43.18 39.87 38.24
N ASP A 1140 -42.41 39.76 37.13
CA ASP A 1140 -41.06 40.29 36.88
C ASP A 1140 -39.99 40.24 38.00
N SER A 1141 -38.87 39.59 37.68
CA SER A 1141 -37.66 40.32 37.24
C SER A 1141 -36.42 39.41 37.12
N THR A 1142 -35.74 39.60 36.00
CA THR A 1142 -34.29 39.50 35.74
C THR A 1142 -33.34 38.99 36.85
N SER A 1143 -32.52 37.98 36.55
CA SER A 1143 -31.09 38.13 36.19
C SER A 1143 -30.21 36.92 36.59
N LYS A 1144 -29.42 36.47 35.59
CA LYS A 1144 -28.04 35.96 35.61
C LYS A 1144 -27.56 35.01 36.72
N THR A 1145 -27.01 33.89 36.25
CA THR A 1145 -25.68 33.25 36.49
C THR A 1145 -25.86 31.74 36.64
N SER A 1146 -24.92 30.84 36.36
CA SER A 1146 -23.79 30.76 35.43
C SER A 1146 -23.43 29.26 35.33
N ALA A 1147 -22.64 28.91 34.32
CA ALA A 1147 -21.79 27.71 34.26
C ALA A 1147 -22.46 26.32 34.07
N THR A 1148 -22.21 25.69 32.92
CA THR A 1148 -21.22 24.61 32.90
C THR A 1148 -20.61 24.36 31.51
N LYS A 1149 -19.33 23.98 31.57
CA LYS A 1149 -18.33 23.75 30.53
C LYS A 1149 -18.75 22.73 29.45
N ARG A 1150 -18.40 23.01 28.20
CA ARG A 1150 -18.18 21.98 27.16
C ARG A 1150 -16.79 22.17 26.56
N ALA A 1151 -15.98 21.13 26.67
CA ALA A 1151 -14.60 21.09 26.20
C ALA A 1151 -14.53 21.12 24.67
N LYS A 1152 -13.60 21.93 24.16
CA LYS A 1152 -13.06 21.87 22.80
C LYS A 1152 -12.08 20.70 22.72
N ARG A 1153 -12.04 20.02 21.57
CA ARG A 1153 -10.99 20.22 20.56
C ARG A 1153 -11.14 19.23 19.39
N ALA A 1154 -11.41 19.79 18.22
CA ALA A 1154 -10.71 19.46 16.98
C ALA A 1154 -9.38 20.26 16.97
N PRO A 1155 -8.43 20.08 16.05
CA PRO A 1155 -8.61 19.76 14.62
C PRO A 1155 -8.76 18.27 14.32
#